data_AF-A0A7C4PVT8-F1
#
_entry.id   AF-A0A7C4PVT8-F1
#
_cell.length_a   1.000
_cell.length_b   1.000
_cell.length_c   1.000
_cell.angle_alpha   90.00
_cell.angle_beta   90.00
_cell.angle_gamma   90.00
#
_symmetry.space_group_name_H-M   'P 1'
#
loop_
_entity.id
_entity.type
_entity.pdbx_description
1 polymer ?
#
loop_
_entity_poly.entity_id
_entity_poly.type
_entity_poly.pdbx_seq_one_letter_code
_entity_poly.pdbx_strand_id
1 'polypeptide(L)'
;MPALPLPRAAAAVLGGVPAPHPARVRPSGQARTPHRPQPSRPGRPQEHLPARDRRRPSHRLRPATRYLSNAADRRRFLRRHHRQGGVAALPRRSGRAHGVSPHPQALGTGASGILLPRQPGDRKLLGHHRPLWQGSSREVRGRHLPPLRRSGRVAPAPAVFSGQDVPRTRPGDRRDGNHLLRHPRPAYGHDGRRIVSEHDRISELYRGTIWGEAEQRAARDRIDWICARARGRVLDIGCSQGIAGIIMARAGLTVLGVDRDPAAIDFANEDLAKEPPEVQARVRFVQTEAEALPDTEGFFDTVVLGEILEHQTEPERLLALARERLRPGGRVVITVPFGLHLDPDHRVTFYLSSLAERVGRFFAVSELDVAHKYILCLALKGESPAAVGAEVLGDWLHRSENAFFAAEQVYLEREKILHERIAELSRHNSERLQAIQQVQQRLAAQNQALEKLKNEASAEKEARRRQEAAHKELLERLTETERRLSQELAAHHETRHNLETSTAALAEERRAVDQQRREIESLTVKLRGALTRSEEANRKLQKFSSESERHKMEIARLTQTLSGLRGGVRYRLGDALVSCAYQPRKILSLPGSMLGLFREGLARRRARRHARAGLLPLEMARSAAATSRSAVCAGAPEVEADDFVARLRAFLDRAARMDPSAPFVFMFSGTIHIQEKRANRPIRLTRALRDLGSPVLFSYFRWDPKEPVPRGEDPLLFQSPIDRTLQLIRLVMAHDFGPRRKLFVLSFPYPEALRFLNEFSGRGWVTYYDVRDDWEEFSKVGMARWYDRACERYALSNCDLASAVSEPLRKKMEALSGRPVRLSPNAYDPAFLKSGIVGEPGEKPAEIVLGYFGHLTDRWFDYPALFSLSRARPDWRIELIGHGLPESVRLPENISYRGFLSHEEICPIARRWRCGLIPFVPGKLSEAVDPIKIYEYLALGLPTAAVSMPQVAGYPYAHLARGREDLLAAVERCLTEKIEGERIRAFLTENTWARRAEEILDWAFSAEIRPALRSLAAPPGVRA
;
A
#
# COMPACT_ATOMS: atom_id res chain seq x y z
N MET A 1 81.31 -2.85 -40.36
CA MET A 1 80.19 -2.42 -41.23
C MET A 1 79.29 -1.46 -40.45
N PRO A 2 78.59 -0.51 -41.09
CA PRO A 2 78.30 0.80 -40.46
C PRO A 2 76.83 1.09 -40.08
N ALA A 3 76.64 2.19 -39.33
CA ALA A 3 75.44 3.06 -39.24
C ALA A 3 74.15 2.49 -38.58
N LEU A 4 73.34 3.23 -37.80
CA LEU A 4 73.33 4.62 -37.28
C LEU A 4 72.55 4.65 -35.90
N PRO A 5 72.59 5.73 -35.08
CA PRO A 5 72.21 5.70 -33.65
C PRO A 5 70.93 6.49 -33.23
N LEU A 6 70.56 6.36 -31.95
CA LEU A 6 69.75 7.31 -31.13
C LEU A 6 70.43 8.70 -31.05
N PRO A 7 69.75 9.87 -30.79
CA PRO A 7 68.99 10.15 -29.53
C PRO A 7 67.96 11.35 -29.52
N ARG A 8 67.55 11.80 -28.30
CA ARG A 8 67.14 13.18 -27.84
C ARG A 8 65.68 13.72 -27.86
N ALA A 9 64.99 13.55 -26.72
CA ALA A 9 64.55 14.56 -25.71
C ALA A 9 64.11 16.04 -26.02
N ALA A 10 62.91 16.38 -25.48
CA ALA A 10 62.56 17.54 -24.59
C ALA A 10 62.15 18.96 -25.09
N ALA A 11 61.40 19.67 -24.20
CA ALA A 11 60.96 21.10 -24.17
C ALA A 11 59.77 21.55 -25.07
N ALA A 12 58.86 22.49 -24.68
CA ALA A 12 58.56 23.13 -23.37
C ALA A 12 57.14 23.79 -23.28
N VAL A 13 56.58 23.78 -22.05
CA VAL A 13 55.76 24.78 -21.29
C VAL A 13 54.96 25.90 -22.01
N LEU A 14 53.65 26.04 -21.69
CA LEU A 14 53.02 27.28 -21.14
C LEU A 14 51.50 27.18 -20.87
N GLY A 15 51.01 27.86 -19.82
CA GLY A 15 49.64 28.40 -19.71
C GLY A 15 48.55 27.56 -19.02
N GLY A 16 47.95 28.09 -17.95
CA GLY A 16 46.74 27.55 -17.31
C GLY A 16 45.75 28.65 -16.90
N VAL A 17 44.46 28.33 -16.77
CA VAL A 17 43.36 29.28 -16.47
C VAL A 17 42.34 28.64 -15.49
N PRO A 18 41.83 29.36 -14.46
CA PRO A 18 41.05 28.79 -13.37
C PRO A 18 39.51 28.86 -13.54
N ALA A 19 38.79 28.27 -12.57
CA ALA A 19 37.33 28.20 -12.51
C ALA A 19 36.64 29.51 -12.03
N PRO A 20 35.35 29.74 -12.37
CA PRO A 20 34.63 30.98 -12.03
C PRO A 20 33.68 30.86 -10.81
N HIS A 21 33.58 31.94 -10.01
CA HIS A 21 32.44 32.19 -9.11
C HIS A 21 32.26 33.72 -8.87
N PRO A 22 31.19 34.24 -8.22
CA PRO A 22 30.30 35.18 -8.92
C PRO A 22 30.18 36.58 -8.31
N ALA A 23 29.65 37.54 -9.09
CA ALA A 23 29.23 38.86 -8.62
C ALA A 23 27.89 39.30 -9.28
N ARG A 24 27.22 40.29 -8.67
CA ARG A 24 25.95 40.91 -9.12
C ARG A 24 26.18 42.41 -9.42
N VAL A 25 25.32 43.02 -10.25
CA VAL A 25 24.54 44.28 -10.03
C VAL A 25 23.92 44.79 -11.36
N ARG A 26 22.93 45.71 -11.29
CA ARG A 26 22.13 46.31 -12.41
C ARG A 26 22.50 47.83 -12.54
N PRO A 27 21.74 48.77 -13.20
CA PRO A 27 20.58 48.69 -14.12
C PRO A 27 20.63 49.68 -15.34
N SER A 28 19.48 49.84 -16.03
CA SER A 28 19.11 50.87 -17.05
C SER A 28 19.64 50.67 -18.50
N GLY A 29 18.93 51.10 -19.57
CA GLY A 29 17.69 51.90 -19.64
C GLY A 29 16.88 51.83 -20.95
N GLN A 30 15.91 52.75 -21.07
CA GLN A 30 14.86 52.96 -22.11
C GLN A 30 15.40 53.29 -23.54
N ALA A 31 14.64 53.30 -24.66
CA ALA A 31 13.34 52.72 -25.09
C ALA A 31 13.03 53.09 -26.58
N ARG A 32 11.87 52.64 -27.10
CA ARG A 32 11.08 53.10 -28.29
C ARG A 32 11.11 52.27 -29.60
N THR A 33 9.92 52.25 -30.21
CA THR A 33 9.42 51.66 -31.47
C THR A 33 9.54 52.71 -32.63
N PRO A 34 9.02 52.56 -33.90
CA PRO A 34 7.92 51.69 -34.38
C PRO A 34 7.96 51.17 -35.85
N HIS A 35 6.80 50.59 -36.25
CA HIS A 35 6.23 50.37 -37.59
C HIS A 35 6.40 49.05 -38.37
N ARG A 36 5.22 48.54 -38.77
CA ARG A 36 4.91 47.63 -39.89
C ARG A 36 4.53 48.49 -41.11
N PRO A 37 4.63 47.96 -42.35
CA PRO A 37 3.42 47.48 -43.00
C PRO A 37 3.57 46.16 -43.81
N GLN A 38 2.47 45.76 -44.45
CA GLN A 38 2.23 44.63 -45.35
C GLN A 38 1.28 45.15 -46.48
N PRO A 39 0.83 44.38 -47.49
CA PRO A 39 1.31 43.09 -48.04
C PRO A 39 1.39 43.07 -49.60
N SER A 40 1.87 41.97 -50.23
CA SER A 40 1.39 41.52 -51.57
C SER A 40 1.90 40.11 -52.00
N ARG A 41 1.22 39.54 -53.02
CA ARG A 41 1.41 38.29 -53.80
C ARG A 41 0.66 38.51 -55.15
N PRO A 42 0.70 37.65 -56.21
CA PRO A 42 1.36 36.33 -56.40
C PRO A 42 2.20 36.21 -57.71
N GLY A 43 2.69 35.00 -58.07
CA GLY A 43 3.29 34.72 -59.41
C GLY A 43 3.84 33.28 -59.65
N ARG A 44 3.77 32.81 -60.90
CA ARG A 44 4.29 31.55 -61.56
C ARG A 44 4.21 31.78 -63.10
N PRO A 45 4.70 30.94 -64.07
CA PRO A 45 5.26 29.56 -64.02
C PRO A 45 6.55 29.29 -64.89
N GLN A 46 6.98 28.00 -64.99
CA GLN A 46 7.69 27.32 -66.14
C GLN A 46 9.07 27.88 -66.62
N GLU A 47 9.95 27.19 -67.38
CA GLU A 47 10.07 25.80 -67.91
C GLU A 47 11.56 25.41 -68.17
N HIS A 48 11.89 24.12 -68.39
CA HIS A 48 12.78 23.61 -69.49
C HIS A 48 13.28 22.14 -69.30
N LEU A 49 13.89 21.58 -70.37
CA LEU A 49 14.26 20.17 -70.61
C LEU A 49 15.63 20.11 -71.34
N PRO A 50 16.38 18.97 -71.35
CA PRO A 50 16.30 18.07 -72.52
C PRO A 50 16.51 16.54 -72.27
N ALA A 51 16.22 15.74 -73.31
CA ALA A 51 16.31 14.26 -73.38
C ALA A 51 17.77 13.75 -73.56
N ARG A 52 18.13 12.44 -73.56
CA ARG A 52 17.62 11.22 -74.27
C ARG A 52 17.86 9.94 -73.39
N ASP A 53 17.67 8.66 -73.79
CA ASP A 53 17.36 8.01 -75.08
C ASP A 53 16.40 6.79 -74.96
N ARG A 54 16.84 5.54 -75.23
CA ARG A 54 15.94 4.40 -75.57
C ARG A 54 16.27 3.06 -74.87
N ARG A 55 15.24 2.32 -74.45
CA ARG A 55 14.72 1.07 -75.08
C ARG A 55 13.72 0.31 -74.16
N ARG A 56 12.67 -0.26 -74.75
CA ARG A 56 11.88 -1.40 -74.21
C ARG A 56 12.26 -2.69 -74.95
N PRO A 57 11.88 -3.88 -74.47
CA PRO A 57 10.71 -4.53 -75.08
C PRO A 57 9.75 -5.19 -74.05
N SER A 58 8.66 -5.82 -74.52
CA SER A 58 7.64 -6.45 -73.67
C SER A 58 6.93 -7.63 -74.34
N HIS A 59 7.13 -8.86 -73.83
CA HIS A 59 6.32 -10.07 -74.10
C HIS A 59 6.20 -10.84 -72.75
N ARG A 60 5.05 -11.35 -72.28
CA ARG A 60 4.12 -12.37 -72.82
C ARG A 60 4.77 -13.75 -73.05
N LEU A 61 4.61 -14.68 -72.08
CA LEU A 61 3.87 -15.97 -72.23
C LEU A 61 3.97 -16.86 -70.96
N ARG A 62 2.94 -17.71 -70.74
CA ARG A 62 3.01 -19.00 -70.00
C ARG A 62 2.89 -20.13 -71.06
N PRO A 63 3.30 -21.39 -70.81
CA PRO A 63 2.31 -22.39 -70.31
C PRO A 63 2.85 -23.63 -69.54
N ALA A 64 1.95 -24.23 -68.72
CA ALA A 64 1.82 -25.68 -68.43
C ALA A 64 3.02 -26.44 -67.76
N THR A 65 2.95 -27.72 -67.33
CA THR A 65 1.90 -28.77 -67.46
C THR A 65 1.96 -29.82 -66.32
N ARG A 66 0.80 -30.14 -65.67
CA ARG A 66 0.22 -31.48 -65.31
C ARG A 66 1.09 -32.59 -64.60
N TYR A 67 0.56 -33.69 -64.03
CA TYR A 67 -0.70 -34.45 -64.25
C TYR A 67 -1.18 -35.27 -63.01
N LEU A 68 -2.51 -35.49 -62.92
CA LEU A 68 -3.24 -36.62 -62.28
C LEU A 68 -3.08 -36.85 -60.75
N SER A 69 -4.03 -37.48 -60.02
CA SER A 69 -5.26 -38.20 -60.41
C SER A 69 -6.40 -38.04 -59.37
N ASN A 70 -7.65 -38.34 -59.80
CA ASN A 70 -8.78 -38.93 -59.02
C ASN A 70 -9.30 -38.23 -57.74
N ALA A 71 -10.52 -38.48 -57.26
CA ALA A 71 -11.80 -38.87 -57.88
C ALA A 71 -12.94 -38.46 -56.92
N ALA A 72 -14.21 -38.55 -57.35
CA ALA A 72 -15.35 -38.05 -56.57
C ALA A 72 -16.17 -39.15 -55.88
N ASP A 73 -16.63 -38.86 -54.66
CA ASP A 73 -17.79 -39.49 -54.02
C ASP A 73 -18.42 -38.51 -53.01
N ARG A 74 -19.71 -38.55 -52.66
CA ARG A 74 -20.94 -38.77 -53.45
C ARG A 74 -22.14 -38.52 -52.51
N ARG A 75 -23.07 -37.62 -52.92
CA ARG A 75 -24.52 -37.72 -52.58
C ARG A 75 -24.85 -37.59 -51.06
N ARG A 76 -26.09 -37.36 -50.60
CA ARG A 76 -27.39 -37.01 -51.23
C ARG A 76 -28.31 -36.34 -50.20
N PHE A 77 -29.53 -36.01 -50.64
CA PHE A 77 -30.69 -35.53 -49.89
C PHE A 77 -30.57 -34.08 -49.36
N LEU A 78 -31.55 -33.19 -49.44
CA LEU A 78 -32.81 -32.99 -50.21
C LEU A 78 -33.79 -32.33 -49.22
N ARG A 79 -34.33 -31.17 -49.61
CA ARG A 79 -35.65 -30.67 -49.17
C ARG A 79 -35.75 -30.28 -47.66
N ARG A 80 -36.70 -29.44 -47.24
CA ARG A 80 -37.88 -28.89 -47.95
C ARG A 80 -38.30 -27.50 -47.43
N HIS A 81 -38.83 -26.69 -48.35
CA HIS A 81 -39.93 -25.72 -48.22
C HIS A 81 -40.22 -24.96 -46.89
N HIS A 82 -40.39 -23.63 -47.07
CA HIS A 82 -41.55 -22.84 -46.58
C HIS A 82 -41.63 -22.51 -45.07
N ARG A 83 -42.38 -21.48 -44.62
CA ARG A 83 -43.22 -20.47 -45.32
C ARG A 83 -43.28 -19.15 -44.50
N GLN A 84 -43.83 -18.11 -45.14
CA GLN A 84 -44.66 -16.99 -44.61
C GLN A 84 -44.57 -16.60 -43.11
N GLY A 85 -44.38 -15.34 -42.70
CA GLY A 85 -44.17 -14.08 -43.44
C GLY A 85 -45.29 -13.03 -43.30
N GLY A 86 -44.92 -11.74 -43.28
CA GLY A 86 -45.83 -10.58 -43.28
C GLY A 86 -46.33 -10.15 -41.88
N VAL A 87 -46.97 -8.98 -41.69
CA VAL A 87 -47.28 -7.83 -42.58
C VAL A 87 -47.20 -6.51 -41.75
N ALA A 88 -47.09 -5.37 -42.45
CA ALA A 88 -47.31 -3.95 -42.07
C ALA A 88 -48.05 -3.60 -40.73
N ALA A 89 -47.94 -2.39 -40.16
CA ALA A 89 -48.03 -1.10 -40.86
C ALA A 89 -47.57 0.15 -40.06
N LEU A 90 -47.47 1.28 -40.80
CA LEU A 90 -47.44 2.65 -40.28
C LEU A 90 -48.85 3.10 -39.83
N PRO A 91 -48.97 4.18 -39.04
CA PRO A 91 -49.28 5.45 -39.70
C PRO A 91 -48.44 6.66 -39.24
N ARG A 92 -48.27 7.63 -40.14
CA ARG A 92 -47.78 8.99 -39.82
C ARG A 92 -48.90 9.82 -39.17
N ARG A 93 -48.54 10.84 -38.40
CA ARG A 93 -49.26 12.14 -38.41
C ARG A 93 -48.31 13.30 -38.12
N SER A 94 -48.75 14.51 -38.48
CA SER A 94 -47.91 15.70 -38.69
C SER A 94 -48.47 16.93 -37.97
N GLY A 95 -47.61 17.87 -37.59
CA GLY A 95 -48.00 19.20 -37.10
C GLY A 95 -46.92 20.26 -37.40
N ARG A 96 -47.33 21.43 -37.89
CA ARG A 96 -46.49 22.62 -38.15
C ARG A 96 -47.22 23.88 -37.65
N ALA A 97 -46.53 24.70 -36.86
CA ALA A 97 -46.65 26.17 -36.73
C ALA A 97 -45.51 26.61 -35.77
N HIS A 98 -44.70 27.66 -35.95
CA HIS A 98 -44.87 29.05 -36.43
C HIS A 98 -45.54 30.00 -35.41
N GLY A 99 -44.88 31.15 -35.15
CA GLY A 99 -45.17 32.11 -34.07
C GLY A 99 -43.87 32.48 -33.32
N VAL A 100 -42.93 33.23 -33.92
CA VAL A 100 -42.87 34.71 -34.05
C VAL A 100 -42.42 35.40 -32.75
N SER A 101 -41.24 36.05 -32.81
CA SER A 101 -40.71 36.97 -31.77
C SER A 101 -41.30 38.38 -31.94
N PRO A 102 -41.19 39.27 -30.93
CA PRO A 102 -40.05 40.20 -30.97
C PRO A 102 -39.40 40.52 -29.61
N HIS A 103 -38.20 41.10 -29.66
CA HIS A 103 -37.53 41.79 -28.55
C HIS A 103 -38.11 43.21 -28.37
N PRO A 104 -38.01 43.84 -27.17
CA PRO A 104 -36.83 44.67 -26.91
C PRO A 104 -36.27 44.70 -25.46
N GLN A 105 -34.95 44.88 -25.40
CA GLN A 105 -34.11 45.66 -24.49
C GLN A 105 -34.52 46.03 -23.02
N ALA A 106 -33.49 45.87 -22.16
CA ALA A 106 -32.98 46.83 -21.15
C ALA A 106 -33.40 46.76 -19.67
N LEU A 107 -32.35 46.62 -18.83
CA LEU A 107 -32.09 47.22 -17.51
C LEU A 107 -33.05 46.96 -16.33
N GLY A 108 -32.48 46.52 -15.20
CA GLY A 108 -33.14 46.41 -13.90
C GLY A 108 -32.36 45.55 -12.91
N THR A 109 -31.64 46.15 -11.97
CA THR A 109 -30.77 45.43 -11.02
C THR A 109 -31.45 45.10 -9.69
N GLY A 110 -31.46 43.81 -9.34
CA GLY A 110 -31.26 43.35 -7.97
C GLY A 110 -32.46 43.31 -7.02
N ALA A 111 -32.80 42.11 -6.55
CA ALA A 111 -33.35 41.89 -5.22
C ALA A 111 -33.00 40.49 -4.68
N SER A 112 -32.64 40.48 -3.39
CA SER A 112 -32.67 39.43 -2.37
C SER A 112 -33.56 38.19 -2.58
N GLY A 113 -33.21 37.07 -1.92
CA GLY A 113 -34.20 36.04 -1.60
C GLY A 113 -33.65 34.66 -1.19
N ILE A 114 -33.64 34.36 0.10
CA ILE A 114 -33.60 32.97 0.61
C ILE A 114 -35.00 32.37 0.44
N LEU A 115 -35.12 31.13 -0.05
CA LEU A 115 -36.31 30.30 0.20
C LEU A 115 -36.05 28.79 0.02
N LEU A 116 -36.48 28.00 1.00
CA LEU A 116 -36.63 26.54 0.96
C LEU A 116 -38.12 26.19 0.89
N PRO A 117 -38.47 25.10 0.21
CA PRO A 117 -39.20 24.00 0.88
C PRO A 117 -38.57 22.62 0.51
N ARG A 118 -38.60 21.55 1.33
CA ARG A 118 -39.70 20.84 2.04
C ARG A 118 -40.73 20.20 1.07
N GLN A 119 -41.15 18.92 1.17
CA GLN A 119 -40.64 17.75 1.93
C GLN A 119 -40.81 16.40 1.12
N PRO A 120 -41.57 15.33 1.50
CA PRO A 120 -40.93 14.02 1.78
C PRO A 120 -41.60 12.74 1.20
N GLY A 121 -40.97 11.58 1.43
CA GLY A 121 -41.61 10.26 1.49
C GLY A 121 -40.83 9.14 0.78
N ASP A 122 -40.80 7.88 1.24
CA ASP A 122 -41.15 7.33 2.56
C ASP A 122 -40.38 5.98 2.78
N ARG A 123 -40.37 5.48 4.03
CA ARG A 123 -40.14 4.09 4.56
C ARG A 123 -39.73 2.96 3.57
N LYS A 124 -38.89 1.95 3.89
CA LYS A 124 -38.57 1.17 5.13
C LYS A 124 -37.44 0.14 4.75
N LEU A 125 -36.82 -0.75 5.54
CA LEU A 125 -36.59 -1.09 6.97
C LEU A 125 -35.48 -2.19 6.99
N LEU A 126 -34.57 -2.30 7.99
CA LEU A 126 -33.99 -3.61 8.43
C LEU A 126 -33.08 -3.55 9.69
N GLY A 127 -33.15 -4.60 10.51
CA GLY A 127 -32.03 -5.26 11.23
C GLY A 127 -31.15 -4.48 12.25
N HIS A 128 -31.35 -4.74 13.55
CA HIS A 128 -30.37 -4.44 14.60
C HIS A 128 -29.58 -5.67 15.03
N HIS A 129 -28.27 -5.51 15.29
CA HIS A 129 -27.56 -6.24 16.36
C HIS A 129 -26.48 -5.32 16.99
N ARG A 130 -26.21 -5.52 18.29
CA ARG A 130 -25.20 -4.81 19.11
C ARG A 130 -24.37 -5.83 19.89
N PRO A 131 -23.12 -5.48 20.22
CA PRO A 131 -22.68 -5.45 21.62
C PRO A 131 -22.24 -4.02 22.00
N LEU A 132 -22.50 -3.44 23.17
CA LEU A 132 -22.50 -3.90 24.57
C LEU A 132 -21.09 -4.18 25.14
N TRP A 133 -20.66 -3.28 26.03
CA TRP A 133 -19.44 -3.31 26.83
C TRP A 133 -19.74 -2.52 28.12
N GLN A 134 -19.67 -3.15 29.30
CA GLN A 134 -19.24 -2.56 30.59
C GLN A 134 -19.52 -3.50 31.79
N GLY A 135 -18.67 -3.37 32.82
CA GLY A 135 -18.80 -3.94 34.16
C GLY A 135 -18.18 -5.34 34.36
N SER A 136 -17.69 -5.72 35.54
CA SER A 136 -17.12 -4.95 36.67
C SER A 136 -16.62 -5.92 37.76
N SER A 137 -15.37 -5.74 38.21
CA SER A 137 -14.73 -6.17 39.46
C SER A 137 -15.44 -7.12 40.45
N ARG A 138 -14.82 -8.28 40.77
CA ARG A 138 -14.42 -8.69 42.16
C ARG A 138 -13.67 -10.04 42.26
N GLU A 139 -12.62 -10.04 43.10
CA GLU A 139 -12.15 -10.99 44.15
C GLU A 139 -12.46 -12.52 44.04
N VAL A 140 -11.61 -13.45 44.52
CA VAL A 140 -11.18 -13.67 45.94
C VAL A 140 -9.88 -14.51 46.08
N ARG A 141 -8.98 -14.07 46.99
CA ARG A 141 -7.99 -14.77 47.91
C ARG A 141 -7.42 -16.17 47.54
N GLY A 142 -6.19 -16.57 47.92
CA GLY A 142 -5.12 -16.07 48.82
C GLY A 142 -4.20 -17.28 49.20
N ARG A 143 -3.07 -17.24 49.92
CA ARG A 143 -2.31 -16.26 50.75
C ARG A 143 -0.81 -16.29 50.29
N HIS A 144 0.31 -16.26 51.04
CA HIS A 144 0.76 -16.07 52.45
C HIS A 144 2.17 -15.41 52.37
N LEU A 145 2.37 -14.15 52.81
CA LEU A 145 3.05 -13.66 54.04
C LEU A 145 4.61 -13.48 54.00
N PRO A 146 5.19 -12.49 54.74
CA PRO A 146 6.50 -11.87 54.45
C PRO A 146 7.51 -11.90 55.65
N PRO A 147 8.69 -11.21 55.62
CA PRO A 147 8.81 -9.79 56.07
C PRO A 147 9.96 -9.00 55.32
N LEU A 148 10.45 -7.77 55.59
CA LEU A 148 10.03 -6.60 56.42
C LEU A 148 10.38 -5.23 55.74
N ARG A 149 11.22 -4.34 56.33
CA ARG A 149 11.61 -2.97 55.89
C ARG A 149 12.87 -2.43 56.61
N ARG A 150 13.59 -1.46 56.01
CA ARG A 150 14.26 -0.24 56.59
C ARG A 150 15.06 0.52 55.48
N SER A 151 15.51 1.79 55.57
CA SER A 151 14.86 3.07 55.99
C SER A 151 15.82 4.30 55.83
N GLY A 152 15.37 5.42 55.23
CA GLY A 152 16.09 6.73 55.14
C GLY A 152 16.07 7.27 53.69
N ARG A 153 15.62 8.49 53.33
CA ARG A 153 15.91 9.89 53.74
C ARG A 153 17.35 10.35 53.42
N VAL A 154 17.65 11.56 52.92
CA VAL A 154 16.99 12.58 52.03
C VAL A 154 17.97 13.78 51.95
N ALA A 155 18.28 14.33 50.76
CA ALA A 155 18.96 15.63 50.57
C ALA A 155 18.77 16.16 49.13
N PRO A 156 18.88 17.49 48.84
CA PRO A 156 18.33 18.09 47.62
C PRO A 156 19.36 18.70 46.64
N ALA A 157 18.86 19.19 45.49
CA ALA A 157 19.62 19.92 44.48
C ALA A 157 19.48 21.45 44.59
N PRO A 158 20.52 22.20 44.19
CA PRO A 158 20.41 23.50 43.49
C PRO A 158 21.37 23.55 42.26
N ALA A 159 21.37 24.54 41.36
CA ALA A 159 20.36 25.52 40.92
C ALA A 159 20.80 26.05 39.52
N VAL A 160 19.95 26.84 38.85
CA VAL A 160 20.27 27.51 37.57
C VAL A 160 20.96 28.85 37.84
N PHE A 161 21.99 29.19 37.07
CA PHE A 161 22.42 30.59 36.89
C PHE A 161 22.88 30.87 35.45
N SER A 162 22.95 32.15 35.10
CA SER A 162 23.14 32.70 33.76
C SER A 162 24.29 33.70 33.72
N GLY A 163 24.82 33.98 32.53
CA GLY A 163 25.67 35.16 32.31
C GLY A 163 26.80 34.94 31.31
N GLN A 164 26.95 35.90 30.40
CA GLN A 164 28.07 36.03 29.47
C GLN A 164 29.35 36.43 30.22
N ASP A 165 30.52 36.04 29.71
CA ASP A 165 31.49 37.07 29.27
C ASP A 165 32.54 36.54 28.29
N VAL A 166 33.18 37.43 27.51
CA VAL A 166 34.20 37.08 26.48
C VAL A 166 35.30 38.14 26.35
N PRO A 167 36.57 37.78 26.55
CA PRO A 167 37.72 38.50 25.98
C PRO A 167 38.18 37.89 24.63
N ARG A 168 38.66 38.73 23.71
CA ARG A 168 39.24 38.33 22.42
C ARG A 168 40.77 38.39 22.45
N THR A 169 41.45 37.47 21.78
CA THR A 169 42.81 37.67 21.22
C THR A 169 42.85 37.20 19.76
N ARG A 170 43.88 37.63 19.01
CA ARG A 170 43.93 37.59 17.54
C ARG A 170 44.73 36.40 16.97
N PRO A 171 44.46 35.97 15.72
CA PRO A 171 45.22 34.91 15.06
C PRO A 171 46.49 35.43 14.37
N GLY A 172 47.51 34.56 14.32
CA GLY A 172 48.57 34.60 13.30
C GLY A 172 49.98 34.89 13.81
N ASP A 173 50.82 33.85 13.83
CA ASP A 173 52.14 33.92 13.19
C ASP A 173 52.54 32.54 12.64
N ARG A 174 53.67 32.44 11.93
CA ARG A 174 54.15 31.24 11.22
C ARG A 174 55.65 31.03 11.40
N ARG A 175 56.06 29.74 11.50
CA ARG A 175 57.46 29.25 11.43
C ARG A 175 58.31 29.61 12.66
N ASP A 176 59.45 28.98 12.98
CA ASP A 176 60.27 27.92 12.33
C ASP A 176 60.88 26.97 13.41
N GLY A 177 61.64 25.94 12.99
CA GLY A 177 62.90 25.59 13.71
C GLY A 177 62.88 24.59 14.91
N ASN A 178 62.73 23.30 14.62
CA ASN A 178 63.50 22.12 15.07
C ASN A 178 64.14 22.00 16.51
N HIS A 179 64.24 20.73 16.96
CA HIS A 179 65.00 20.18 18.11
C HIS A 179 64.62 20.57 19.56
N LEU A 180 64.10 19.58 20.30
CA LEU A 180 64.75 19.06 21.53
C LEU A 180 64.18 17.69 21.91
N LEU A 181 64.95 16.62 21.74
CA LEU A 181 64.56 15.27 22.20
C LEU A 181 64.71 15.19 23.72
N ARG A 182 63.62 14.92 24.43
CA ARG A 182 63.64 14.39 25.79
C ARG A 182 63.13 12.95 25.75
N HIS A 183 63.90 12.01 26.29
CA HIS A 183 63.46 10.63 26.46
C HIS A 183 62.17 10.61 27.31
N PRO A 184 61.12 9.87 26.90
CA PRO A 184 59.95 9.69 27.73
C PRO A 184 60.29 8.85 28.97
N ARG A 185 59.63 9.13 30.09
CA ARG A 185 59.65 8.24 31.27
C ARG A 185 58.75 7.03 31.00
N PRO A 186 59.06 5.83 31.54
CA PRO A 186 58.22 4.66 31.37
C PRO A 186 56.82 4.89 31.96
N ALA A 187 55.80 4.42 31.25
CA ALA A 187 54.42 4.46 31.70
C ALA A 187 54.06 3.19 32.49
N TYR A 188 53.14 3.33 33.44
CA TYR A 188 52.65 2.26 34.30
C TYR A 188 51.13 2.18 34.22
N GLY A 189 50.58 0.97 34.26
CA GLY A 189 49.15 0.69 34.28
C GLY A 189 48.49 1.05 35.61
N HIS A 190 47.15 1.01 35.64
CA HIS A 190 46.37 1.25 36.87
C HIS A 190 46.60 0.21 37.97
N ASP A 191 47.23 -0.93 37.66
CA ASP A 191 47.66 -1.98 38.58
C ASP A 191 49.12 -1.82 39.07
N GLY A 192 49.83 -0.79 38.59
CA GLY A 192 51.24 -0.54 38.92
C GLY A 192 52.24 -1.35 38.08
N ARG A 193 51.80 -2.14 37.09
CA ARG A 193 52.71 -2.84 36.17
C ARG A 193 53.24 -1.91 35.10
N ARG A 194 54.43 -2.20 34.59
CA ARG A 194 55.07 -1.46 33.49
C ARG A 194 54.33 -1.77 32.19
N ILE A 195 53.99 -0.75 31.39
CA ILE A 195 53.22 -0.97 30.17
C ILE A 195 54.15 -1.53 29.08
N VAL A 196 53.95 -2.82 28.73
CA VAL A 196 54.46 -3.43 27.50
C VAL A 196 53.85 -2.70 26.31
N SER A 197 54.61 -2.50 25.22
CA SER A 197 54.08 -1.82 24.03
C SER A 197 52.84 -2.55 23.48
N GLU A 198 51.85 -1.80 22.95
CA GLU A 198 50.61 -2.42 22.44
C GLU A 198 50.83 -3.36 21.23
N HIS A 199 52.02 -3.32 20.62
CA HIS A 199 52.36 -4.05 19.40
C HIS A 199 53.02 -5.41 19.72
N ASP A 200 53.82 -5.50 20.79
CA ASP A 200 54.63 -6.69 21.08
C ASP A 200 53.96 -7.67 22.06
N ARG A 201 53.08 -8.54 21.54
CA ARG A 201 52.22 -9.45 22.33
C ARG A 201 52.24 -10.91 21.86
N ILE A 202 53.39 -11.38 21.37
CA ILE A 202 53.50 -12.68 20.70
C ILE A 202 53.22 -13.89 21.61
N SER A 203 53.62 -13.85 22.89
CA SER A 203 53.37 -14.95 23.84
C SER A 203 51.88 -15.13 24.14
N GLU A 204 51.12 -14.04 24.14
CA GLU A 204 49.67 -14.04 24.30
C GLU A 204 48.95 -14.55 23.03
N LEU A 205 49.41 -14.12 21.85
CA LEU A 205 48.89 -14.61 20.56
C LEU A 205 49.12 -16.13 20.38
N TYR A 206 50.33 -16.61 20.68
CA TYR A 206 50.65 -18.05 20.63
C TYR A 206 49.76 -18.87 21.58
N ARG A 207 49.50 -18.37 22.80
CA ARG A 207 48.61 -18.99 23.78
C ARG A 207 47.12 -18.85 23.45
N GLY A 208 46.77 -17.98 22.52
CA GLY A 208 45.40 -17.73 22.08
C GLY A 208 44.55 -16.89 23.03
N THR A 209 45.16 -16.05 23.86
CA THR A 209 44.43 -15.13 24.75
C THR A 209 43.93 -13.86 24.06
N ILE A 210 44.38 -13.61 22.81
CA ILE A 210 44.08 -12.44 21.99
C ILE A 210 44.00 -12.80 20.49
N TRP A 211 43.41 -11.90 19.70
CA TRP A 211 43.13 -12.05 18.26
C TRP A 211 42.30 -13.30 17.89
N GLY A 212 42.05 -13.52 16.60
CA GLY A 212 41.18 -14.61 16.11
C GLY A 212 41.91 -15.95 15.94
N GLU A 213 41.16 -17.03 15.74
CA GLU A 213 41.76 -18.37 15.62
C GLU A 213 42.74 -18.51 14.43
N ALA A 214 42.55 -17.71 13.37
CA ALA A 214 43.39 -17.77 12.18
C ALA A 214 44.78 -17.17 12.45
N GLU A 215 44.80 -16.00 13.09
CA GLU A 215 46.00 -15.30 13.55
C GLU A 215 46.76 -16.16 14.59
N GLN A 216 46.03 -16.77 15.53
CA GLN A 216 46.61 -17.65 16.55
C GLN A 216 47.21 -18.94 15.97
N ARG A 217 46.58 -19.54 14.94
CA ARG A 217 47.19 -20.68 14.21
C ARG A 217 48.43 -20.24 13.45
N ALA A 218 48.37 -19.13 12.72
CA ALA A 218 49.52 -18.57 12.00
C ALA A 218 50.75 -18.32 12.91
N ALA A 219 50.53 -17.83 14.14
CA ALA A 219 51.60 -17.63 15.12
C ALA A 219 52.14 -18.94 15.70
N ARG A 220 51.27 -19.89 16.07
CA ARG A 220 51.69 -21.21 16.57
C ARG A 220 52.52 -21.97 15.53
N ASP A 221 51.97 -22.14 14.33
CA ASP A 221 52.61 -22.90 13.25
C ASP A 221 53.98 -22.30 12.88
N ARG A 222 54.14 -20.97 12.95
CA ARG A 222 55.41 -20.27 12.72
C ARG A 222 56.43 -20.49 13.84
N ILE A 223 56.02 -20.31 15.10
CA ILE A 223 56.92 -20.47 16.26
C ILE A 223 57.34 -21.93 16.42
N ASP A 224 56.43 -22.88 16.20
CA ASP A 224 56.75 -24.31 16.23
C ASP A 224 57.69 -24.69 15.06
N TRP A 225 57.53 -24.10 13.87
CA TRP A 225 58.44 -24.27 12.72
C TRP A 225 59.86 -23.76 13.02
N ILE A 226 59.99 -22.62 13.71
CA ILE A 226 61.28 -22.06 14.19
C ILE A 226 61.91 -23.02 15.20
N CYS A 227 61.17 -23.39 16.24
CA CYS A 227 61.69 -24.23 17.33
C CYS A 227 62.14 -25.61 16.83
N ALA A 228 61.39 -26.22 15.90
CA ALA A 228 61.75 -27.49 15.26
C ALA A 228 63.04 -27.44 14.42
N ARG A 229 63.51 -26.23 14.05
CA ARG A 229 64.73 -26.01 13.25
C ARG A 229 65.91 -25.53 14.06
N ALA A 230 65.76 -25.24 15.35
CA ALA A 230 66.88 -24.94 16.22
C ALA A 230 67.74 -26.19 16.53
N ARG A 231 68.96 -25.99 17.03
CA ARG A 231 69.82 -27.04 17.64
C ARG A 231 70.91 -26.43 18.51
N GLY A 232 71.43 -27.24 19.44
CA GLY A 232 72.60 -26.91 20.25
C GLY A 232 72.38 -25.67 21.12
N ARG A 233 73.36 -24.77 21.12
CA ARG A 233 73.24 -23.44 21.74
C ARG A 233 72.69 -22.43 20.74
N VAL A 234 71.62 -21.74 21.12
CA VAL A 234 70.84 -20.81 20.29
C VAL A 234 71.05 -19.37 20.77
N LEU A 235 71.21 -18.44 19.82
CA LEU A 235 71.05 -17.01 20.05
C LEU A 235 69.76 -16.56 19.37
N ASP A 236 68.83 -15.99 20.12
CA ASP A 236 67.50 -15.56 19.67
C ASP A 236 67.46 -14.03 19.72
N ILE A 237 67.46 -13.37 18.55
CA ILE A 237 67.68 -11.91 18.44
C ILE A 237 66.38 -11.22 18.05
N GLY A 238 65.94 -10.27 18.87
CA GLY A 238 64.56 -9.79 18.84
C GLY A 238 63.63 -10.78 19.54
N CYS A 239 64.06 -11.34 20.68
CA CYS A 239 63.35 -12.44 21.32
C CYS A 239 61.99 -12.05 21.92
N SER A 240 61.63 -10.76 21.94
CA SER A 240 60.31 -10.28 22.36
C SER A 240 59.96 -10.84 23.76
N GLN A 241 58.71 -11.24 23.98
CA GLN A 241 58.17 -11.87 25.19
C GLN A 241 58.69 -13.31 25.44
N GLY A 242 59.72 -13.77 24.73
CA GLY A 242 60.52 -14.96 25.06
C GLY A 242 59.92 -16.34 24.73
N ILE A 243 58.73 -16.41 24.10
CA ILE A 243 58.01 -17.68 23.88
C ILE A 243 58.83 -18.73 23.13
N ALA A 244 59.53 -18.36 22.05
CA ALA A 244 60.37 -19.28 21.28
C ALA A 244 61.54 -19.81 22.13
N GLY A 245 62.23 -18.93 22.86
CA GLY A 245 63.29 -19.31 23.79
C GLY A 245 62.84 -20.29 24.87
N ILE A 246 61.65 -20.10 25.46
CA ILE A 246 61.08 -21.03 26.44
C ILE A 246 60.74 -22.39 25.81
N ILE A 247 60.15 -22.42 24.61
CA ILE A 247 59.83 -23.67 23.90
C ILE A 247 61.12 -24.43 23.53
N MET A 248 62.15 -23.73 23.05
CA MET A 248 63.47 -24.32 22.76
C MET A 248 64.17 -24.86 24.02
N ALA A 249 64.06 -24.16 25.15
CA ALA A 249 64.60 -24.62 26.44
C ALA A 249 63.86 -25.86 26.98
N ARG A 250 62.53 -25.93 26.83
CA ARG A 250 61.72 -27.14 27.12
C ARG A 250 62.13 -28.32 26.23
N ALA A 251 62.50 -28.07 24.98
CA ALA A 251 63.08 -29.06 24.08
C ALA A 251 64.55 -29.43 24.39
N GLY A 252 65.11 -28.90 25.49
CA GLY A 252 66.45 -29.22 25.99
C GLY A 252 67.59 -28.41 25.38
N LEU A 253 67.31 -27.46 24.48
CA LEU A 253 68.34 -26.57 23.92
C LEU A 253 68.82 -25.55 24.97
N THR A 254 69.96 -24.91 24.72
CA THR A 254 70.47 -23.81 25.56
C THR A 254 70.29 -22.49 24.82
N VAL A 255 69.55 -21.53 25.34
CA VAL A 255 69.15 -20.31 24.62
C VAL A 255 69.65 -19.04 25.31
N LEU A 256 70.19 -18.13 24.52
CA LEU A 256 70.37 -16.73 24.91
C LEU A 256 69.38 -15.88 24.10
N GLY A 257 68.35 -15.36 24.75
CA GLY A 257 67.43 -14.39 24.14
C GLY A 257 67.91 -12.97 24.39
N VAL A 258 67.93 -12.15 23.34
CA VAL A 258 68.27 -10.72 23.44
C VAL A 258 67.21 -9.85 22.78
N ASP A 259 66.83 -8.78 23.47
CA ASP A 259 65.96 -7.73 22.95
C ASP A 259 66.37 -6.36 23.52
N ARG A 260 66.00 -5.30 22.82
CA ARG A 260 66.23 -3.92 23.24
C ARG A 260 65.13 -3.42 24.18
N ASP A 261 63.88 -3.91 24.08
CA ASP A 261 62.78 -3.43 24.92
C ASP A 261 62.86 -4.07 26.33
N PRO A 262 63.10 -3.28 27.39
CA PRO A 262 63.09 -3.80 28.75
C PRO A 262 61.74 -4.38 29.17
N ALA A 263 60.60 -3.91 28.63
CA ALA A 263 59.29 -4.43 29.00
C ALA A 263 59.03 -5.84 28.43
N ALA A 264 59.54 -6.13 27.23
CA ALA A 264 59.52 -7.47 26.64
C ALA A 264 60.40 -8.45 27.43
N ILE A 265 61.60 -8.01 27.83
CA ILE A 265 62.52 -8.79 28.68
C ILE A 265 61.99 -8.97 30.11
N ASP A 266 61.37 -7.95 30.71
CA ASP A 266 60.68 -8.05 32.01
C ASP A 266 59.61 -9.16 31.93
N PHE A 267 58.77 -9.15 30.88
CA PHE A 267 57.73 -10.17 30.63
C PHE A 267 58.31 -11.57 30.39
N ALA A 268 59.36 -11.69 29.57
CA ALA A 268 60.01 -12.96 29.25
C ALA A 268 60.59 -13.64 30.51
N ASN A 269 61.14 -12.85 31.45
CA ASN A 269 61.61 -13.35 32.74
C ASN A 269 60.44 -13.68 33.69
N GLU A 270 59.36 -12.88 33.72
CA GLU A 270 58.14 -13.24 34.47
C GLU A 270 57.53 -14.57 33.98
N ASP A 271 57.57 -14.86 32.68
CA ASP A 271 57.13 -16.14 32.12
C ASP A 271 58.12 -17.28 32.42
N LEU A 272 59.41 -17.05 32.29
CA LEU A 272 60.44 -18.05 32.62
C LEU A 272 60.37 -18.50 34.08
N ALA A 273 60.05 -17.59 35.01
CA ALA A 273 59.88 -17.91 36.43
C ALA A 273 58.71 -18.88 36.72
N LYS A 274 57.83 -19.14 35.74
CA LYS A 274 56.72 -20.10 35.83
C LYS A 274 57.11 -21.51 35.33
N GLU A 275 58.27 -21.66 34.69
CA GLU A 275 58.78 -22.91 34.14
C GLU A 275 59.52 -23.77 35.18
N PRO A 276 59.71 -25.09 34.95
CA PRO A 276 60.53 -25.94 35.82
C PRO A 276 62.00 -25.48 35.90
N PRO A 277 62.71 -25.74 37.01
CA PRO A 277 64.12 -25.34 37.18
C PRO A 277 65.05 -25.83 36.07
N GLU A 278 64.77 -26.99 35.47
CA GLU A 278 65.53 -27.60 34.37
C GLU A 278 65.39 -26.82 33.05
N VAL A 279 64.34 -26.00 32.92
CA VAL A 279 64.08 -25.07 31.81
C VAL A 279 64.65 -23.69 32.15
N GLN A 280 64.47 -23.22 33.39
CA GLN A 280 65.07 -21.97 33.89
C GLN A 280 66.61 -21.99 33.75
N ALA A 281 67.25 -23.12 34.02
CA ALA A 281 68.70 -23.29 33.86
C ALA A 281 69.19 -23.34 32.39
N ARG A 282 68.29 -23.32 31.40
CA ARG A 282 68.60 -23.46 29.97
C ARG A 282 68.41 -22.21 29.13
N VAL A 283 67.63 -21.23 29.59
CA VAL A 283 67.43 -19.96 28.86
C VAL A 283 67.73 -18.75 29.75
N ARG A 284 68.40 -17.75 29.17
CA ARG A 284 68.63 -16.44 29.79
C ARG A 284 68.17 -15.36 28.83
N PHE A 285 67.32 -14.45 29.31
CA PHE A 285 66.90 -13.25 28.58
C PHE A 285 67.72 -12.05 29.04
N VAL A 286 68.26 -11.27 28.09
CA VAL A 286 69.13 -10.12 28.37
C VAL A 286 68.66 -8.90 27.58
N GLN A 287 68.50 -7.77 28.27
CA GLN A 287 68.19 -6.49 27.63
C GLN A 287 69.48 -5.91 27.02
N THR A 288 69.63 -6.00 25.70
CA THR A 288 70.80 -5.53 24.95
C THR A 288 70.47 -5.39 23.46
N GLU A 289 71.15 -4.46 22.78
CA GLU A 289 71.29 -4.51 21.33
C GLU A 289 72.21 -5.68 20.94
N ALA A 290 72.01 -6.28 19.77
CA ALA A 290 72.70 -7.50 19.37
C ALA A 290 74.19 -7.24 19.09
N GLU A 291 74.48 -6.08 18.52
CA GLU A 291 75.80 -5.53 18.24
C GLU A 291 76.62 -5.30 19.52
N ALA A 292 75.94 -5.06 20.65
CA ALA A 292 76.56 -4.84 21.96
C ALA A 292 76.84 -6.15 22.74
N LEU A 293 76.48 -7.31 22.18
CA LEU A 293 76.71 -8.60 22.83
C LEU A 293 78.22 -8.90 22.94
N PRO A 294 78.77 -9.16 24.14
CA PRO A 294 80.21 -9.30 24.33
C PRO A 294 80.75 -10.65 23.82
N ASP A 295 81.97 -10.64 23.27
CA ASP A 295 82.62 -11.84 22.70
C ASP A 295 82.87 -12.98 23.70
N THR A 296 82.80 -12.68 25.00
CA THR A 296 82.79 -13.69 26.08
C THR A 296 81.62 -14.66 25.98
N GLU A 297 80.53 -14.31 25.28
CA GLU A 297 79.46 -15.26 24.97
C GLU A 297 79.85 -16.30 23.92
N GLY A 298 80.93 -16.09 23.15
CA GLY A 298 81.41 -17.06 22.17
C GLY A 298 80.42 -17.38 21.05
N PHE A 299 80.52 -18.60 20.50
CA PHE A 299 79.78 -19.00 19.30
C PHE A 299 78.57 -19.91 19.56
N PHE A 300 77.59 -19.81 18.67
CA PHE A 300 76.30 -20.50 18.70
C PHE A 300 76.16 -21.53 17.57
N ASP A 301 75.32 -22.54 17.78
CA ASP A 301 74.99 -23.58 16.79
C ASP A 301 73.78 -23.18 15.90
N THR A 302 72.90 -22.32 16.45
CA THR A 302 71.77 -21.69 15.76
C THR A 302 71.68 -20.21 16.11
N VAL A 303 71.32 -19.36 15.14
CA VAL A 303 70.78 -18.01 15.38
C VAL A 303 69.35 -17.96 14.88
N VAL A 304 68.45 -17.37 15.65
CA VAL A 304 67.05 -17.11 15.28
C VAL A 304 66.86 -15.62 15.02
N LEU A 305 66.22 -15.31 13.89
CA LEU A 305 65.80 -13.98 13.44
C LEU A 305 64.31 -14.05 13.11
N GLY A 306 63.48 -14.17 14.15
CA GLY A 306 62.03 -14.24 14.02
C GLY A 306 61.42 -12.84 14.02
N GLU A 307 60.89 -12.40 12.87
CA GLU A 307 60.16 -11.13 12.72
C GLU A 307 60.95 -9.87 13.15
N ILE A 308 62.28 -9.91 12.99
CA ILE A 308 63.19 -8.83 13.40
C ILE A 308 63.86 -8.09 12.23
N LEU A 309 63.88 -8.65 11.02
CA LEU A 309 64.62 -8.10 9.87
C LEU A 309 63.86 -6.97 9.17
N GLU A 310 62.54 -7.07 9.11
CA GLU A 310 61.59 -6.08 8.58
C GLU A 310 61.68 -4.76 9.34
N HIS A 311 62.03 -4.78 10.62
CA HIS A 311 62.21 -3.61 11.47
C HIS A 311 63.59 -2.93 11.28
N GLN A 312 64.55 -3.56 10.59
CA GLN A 312 65.88 -3.00 10.36
C GLN A 312 65.92 -2.13 9.10
N THR A 313 66.57 -0.97 9.18
CA THR A 313 66.88 -0.15 7.99
C THR A 313 67.98 -0.75 7.12
N GLU A 314 68.85 -1.58 7.71
CA GLU A 314 69.96 -2.28 7.03
C GLU A 314 70.02 -3.76 7.47
N PRO A 315 69.08 -4.62 7.03
CA PRO A 315 68.99 -6.02 7.45
C PRO A 315 70.28 -6.83 7.25
N GLU A 316 71.09 -6.45 6.25
CA GLU A 316 72.40 -7.02 5.97
C GLU A 316 73.38 -6.94 7.15
N ARG A 317 73.29 -5.93 8.02
CA ARG A 317 74.14 -5.84 9.22
C ARG A 317 73.82 -6.94 10.22
N LEU A 318 72.53 -7.19 10.44
CA LEU A 318 72.08 -8.23 11.36
C LEU A 318 72.37 -9.64 10.81
N LEU A 319 72.30 -9.83 9.48
CA LEU A 319 72.74 -11.05 8.81
C LEU A 319 74.26 -11.27 8.91
N ALA A 320 75.07 -10.21 8.82
CA ALA A 320 76.52 -10.28 9.03
C ALA A 320 76.87 -10.67 10.48
N LEU A 321 76.26 -9.99 11.47
CA LEU A 321 76.43 -10.30 12.89
C LEU A 321 75.99 -11.75 13.22
N ALA A 322 74.87 -12.22 12.66
CA ALA A 322 74.45 -13.60 12.78
C ALA A 322 75.48 -14.58 12.18
N ARG A 323 76.09 -14.24 11.03
CA ARG A 323 77.16 -15.04 10.43
C ARG A 323 78.40 -15.05 11.32
N GLU A 324 78.75 -13.95 11.99
CA GLU A 324 79.90 -13.88 12.90
C GLU A 324 79.68 -14.72 14.16
N ARG A 325 78.52 -14.57 14.82
CA ARG A 325 78.17 -15.28 16.07
C ARG A 325 77.96 -16.81 15.90
N LEU A 326 77.77 -17.32 14.68
CA LEU A 326 77.63 -18.75 14.40
C LEU A 326 78.97 -19.51 14.33
N ARG A 327 78.98 -20.76 14.79
CA ARG A 327 80.05 -21.74 14.52
C ARG A 327 80.09 -22.12 13.03
N PRO A 328 81.24 -22.59 12.49
CA PRO A 328 81.26 -23.26 11.19
C PRO A 328 80.24 -24.40 11.15
N GLY A 329 79.42 -24.50 10.09
CA GLY A 329 78.30 -25.45 10.03
C GLY A 329 77.10 -25.13 10.94
N GLY A 330 77.13 -24.00 11.65
CA GLY A 330 75.96 -23.43 12.33
C GLY A 330 74.90 -22.93 11.33
N ARG A 331 73.69 -22.65 11.82
CA ARG A 331 72.54 -22.29 10.98
C ARG A 331 71.80 -21.04 11.44
N VAL A 332 71.22 -20.30 10.52
CA VAL A 332 70.28 -19.21 10.80
C VAL A 332 68.86 -19.63 10.43
N VAL A 333 67.91 -19.35 11.32
CA VAL A 333 66.47 -19.57 11.13
C VAL A 333 65.81 -18.20 11.05
N ILE A 334 65.09 -17.92 9.98
CA ILE A 334 64.57 -16.59 9.66
C ILE A 334 63.08 -16.70 9.33
N THR A 335 62.26 -15.80 9.89
CA THR A 335 60.87 -15.61 9.44
C THR A 335 60.57 -14.14 9.27
N VAL A 336 59.96 -13.75 8.15
CA VAL A 336 59.56 -12.37 7.85
C VAL A 336 58.21 -12.37 7.12
N PRO A 337 57.38 -11.31 7.23
CA PRO A 337 56.18 -11.12 6.43
C PRO A 337 56.44 -11.19 4.93
N PHE A 338 55.51 -11.82 4.20
CA PHE A 338 55.51 -11.93 2.75
C PHE A 338 54.62 -10.85 2.15
N GLY A 339 55.18 -9.98 1.31
CA GLY A 339 54.45 -8.90 0.66
C GLY A 339 54.19 -7.70 1.58
N LEU A 340 53.30 -6.80 1.16
CA LEU A 340 53.11 -5.53 1.86
C LEU A 340 52.34 -5.70 3.18
N HIS A 341 53.07 -5.70 4.29
CA HIS A 341 52.51 -5.46 5.62
C HIS A 341 52.53 -3.95 5.94
N LEU A 342 51.38 -3.41 6.29
CA LEU A 342 51.14 -1.97 6.54
C LEU A 342 51.46 -1.53 7.98
N ASP A 343 52.36 -2.23 8.66
CA ASP A 343 52.73 -1.89 10.03
C ASP A 343 53.67 -0.65 10.08
N PRO A 344 53.44 0.34 10.98
CA PRO A 344 54.25 1.56 11.04
C PRO A 344 55.74 1.36 11.33
N ASP A 345 56.12 0.24 11.97
CA ASP A 345 57.50 -0.07 12.34
C ASP A 345 58.21 -1.01 11.36
N HIS A 346 57.54 -1.47 10.29
CA HIS A 346 58.20 -2.16 9.18
C HIS A 346 58.96 -1.16 8.30
N ARG A 347 60.28 -1.34 8.21
CA ARG A 347 61.23 -0.54 7.42
C ARG A 347 61.54 -1.18 6.05
N VAL A 348 61.43 -2.50 5.94
CA VAL A 348 61.73 -3.27 4.73
C VAL A 348 60.61 -4.28 4.43
N THR A 349 60.15 -4.32 3.18
CA THR A 349 59.22 -5.32 2.66
C THR A 349 60.00 -6.50 2.07
N PHE A 350 59.60 -7.73 2.37
CA PHE A 350 60.25 -8.93 1.84
C PHE A 350 59.36 -9.72 0.87
N TYR A 351 59.99 -10.11 -0.23
CA TYR A 351 59.54 -11.07 -1.23
C TYR A 351 60.57 -12.22 -1.34
N LEU A 352 60.19 -13.36 -1.91
CA LEU A 352 61.01 -14.58 -1.91
C LEU A 352 62.36 -14.34 -2.58
N SER A 353 62.38 -13.68 -3.75
CA SER A 353 63.63 -13.31 -4.42
C SER A 353 64.51 -12.43 -3.54
N SER A 354 63.94 -11.37 -2.95
CA SER A 354 64.68 -10.37 -2.17
C SER A 354 65.24 -10.90 -0.84
N LEU A 355 64.56 -11.84 -0.17
CA LEU A 355 65.08 -12.47 1.03
C LEU A 355 66.19 -13.47 0.65
N ALA A 356 65.94 -14.32 -0.35
CA ALA A 356 66.91 -15.31 -0.82
C ALA A 356 68.22 -14.67 -1.29
N GLU A 357 68.17 -13.54 -2.00
CA GLU A 357 69.36 -12.80 -2.43
C GLU A 357 70.13 -12.23 -1.24
N ARG A 358 69.45 -11.53 -0.32
CA ARG A 358 70.11 -10.91 0.85
C ARG A 358 70.72 -11.94 1.80
N VAL A 359 69.99 -13.02 2.09
CA VAL A 359 70.48 -14.14 2.92
C VAL A 359 71.60 -14.90 2.19
N GLY A 360 71.47 -15.10 0.88
CA GLY A 360 72.45 -15.80 0.02
C GLY A 360 73.85 -15.16 0.02
N ARG A 361 73.96 -13.85 0.25
CA ARG A 361 75.24 -13.14 0.42
C ARG A 361 76.01 -13.58 1.68
N PHE A 362 75.33 -14.15 2.67
CA PHE A 362 75.92 -14.54 3.97
C PHE A 362 75.78 -16.04 4.29
N PHE A 363 74.85 -16.76 3.69
CA PHE A 363 74.53 -18.15 4.03
C PHE A 363 74.07 -18.96 2.81
N ALA A 364 74.35 -20.27 2.82
CA ALA A 364 73.75 -21.19 1.85
C ALA A 364 72.30 -21.49 2.28
N VAL A 365 71.32 -20.95 1.57
CA VAL A 365 69.88 -21.21 1.82
C VAL A 365 69.57 -22.69 1.57
N SER A 366 68.95 -23.35 2.54
CA SER A 366 68.62 -24.78 2.51
C SER A 366 67.11 -25.08 2.52
N GLU A 367 66.31 -24.20 3.12
CA GLU A 367 64.83 -24.23 3.01
C GLU A 367 64.33 -22.79 2.79
N LEU A 368 63.34 -22.63 1.92
CA LEU A 368 62.64 -21.37 1.68
C LEU A 368 61.19 -21.67 1.27
N ASP A 369 60.22 -21.17 2.02
CA ASP A 369 58.78 -21.46 1.85
C ASP A 369 57.91 -20.27 2.27
N VAL A 370 56.60 -20.30 2.00
CA VAL A 370 55.63 -19.29 2.46
C VAL A 370 54.43 -19.94 3.14
N ALA A 371 54.26 -19.69 4.44
CA ALA A 371 53.10 -20.15 5.21
C ALA A 371 52.42 -18.96 5.92
N HIS A 372 51.09 -18.91 5.89
CA HIS A 372 50.29 -17.93 6.65
C HIS A 372 50.68 -16.44 6.45
N LYS A 373 51.14 -16.06 5.24
CA LYS A 373 51.74 -14.75 4.88
C LYS A 373 53.13 -14.46 5.49
N TYR A 374 53.87 -15.47 5.92
CA TYR A 374 55.28 -15.33 6.32
C TYR A 374 56.17 -16.15 5.40
N ILE A 375 57.28 -15.56 4.95
CA ILE A 375 58.40 -16.29 4.37
C ILE A 375 59.12 -16.99 5.52
N LEU A 376 59.36 -18.29 5.36
CA LEU A 376 60.10 -19.13 6.28
C LEU A 376 61.42 -19.54 5.60
N CYS A 377 62.56 -19.24 6.20
CA CYS A 377 63.88 -19.48 5.60
C CYS A 377 64.86 -20.13 6.58
N LEU A 378 65.53 -21.19 6.12
CA LEU A 378 66.63 -21.85 6.82
C LEU A 378 67.90 -21.73 5.98
N ALA A 379 69.01 -21.30 6.57
CA ALA A 379 70.28 -21.19 5.85
C ALA A 379 71.50 -21.57 6.72
N LEU A 380 72.58 -22.01 6.07
CA LEU A 380 73.76 -22.61 6.71
C LEU A 380 75.03 -21.76 6.54
N LYS A 381 75.86 -21.69 7.58
CA LYS A 381 77.19 -21.05 7.55
C LYS A 381 78.21 -21.98 6.90
N GLY A 382 78.37 -21.85 5.59
CA GLY A 382 79.40 -22.50 4.77
C GLY A 382 80.11 -21.52 3.83
N GLU A 383 80.86 -22.09 2.87
CA GLU A 383 81.34 -21.39 1.68
C GLU A 383 80.19 -21.12 0.71
N SER A 384 80.30 -20.06 -0.09
CA SER A 384 79.19 -19.60 -0.96
C SER A 384 79.00 -20.55 -2.15
N PRO A 385 77.78 -21.06 -2.40
CA PRO A 385 77.49 -21.82 -3.62
C PRO A 385 77.78 -20.98 -4.87
N ALA A 386 78.48 -21.56 -5.85
CA ALA A 386 78.83 -20.87 -7.09
C ALA A 386 77.58 -20.52 -7.91
N ALA A 387 77.43 -19.25 -8.27
CA ALA A 387 76.24 -18.74 -8.95
C ALA A 387 76.22 -19.08 -10.45
N VAL A 388 75.50 -20.14 -10.83
CA VAL A 388 75.11 -20.40 -12.22
C VAL A 388 73.66 -20.89 -12.27
N GLY A 389 72.79 -20.18 -12.98
CA GLY A 389 71.39 -20.54 -13.22
C GLY A 389 70.33 -19.73 -12.46
N ALA A 390 70.70 -19.03 -11.38
CA ALA A 390 69.75 -18.27 -10.57
C ALA A 390 69.20 -17.00 -11.27
N GLU A 391 69.98 -16.34 -12.12
CA GLU A 391 69.64 -15.04 -12.70
C GLU A 391 68.33 -15.05 -13.51
N VAL A 392 68.17 -15.97 -14.47
CA VAL A 392 66.99 -16.00 -15.35
C VAL A 392 65.71 -16.32 -14.58
N LEU A 393 65.79 -17.15 -13.55
CA LEU A 393 64.65 -17.49 -12.70
C LEU A 393 64.32 -16.35 -11.73
N GLY A 394 65.34 -15.75 -11.11
CA GLY A 394 65.21 -14.58 -10.23
C GLY A 394 64.62 -13.38 -10.96
N ASP A 395 65.07 -13.10 -12.18
CA ASP A 395 64.59 -12.00 -13.02
C ASP A 395 63.12 -12.23 -13.46
N TRP A 396 62.64 -13.48 -13.51
CA TRP A 396 61.23 -13.81 -13.76
C TRP A 396 60.35 -13.76 -12.49
N LEU A 397 60.84 -14.27 -11.35
CA LEU A 397 60.19 -14.08 -10.05
C LEU A 397 60.06 -12.60 -9.72
N HIS A 398 61.16 -11.85 -9.77
CA HIS A 398 61.21 -10.45 -9.36
C HIS A 398 60.28 -9.56 -10.20
N ARG A 399 60.14 -9.81 -11.51
CA ARG A 399 59.10 -9.13 -12.33
C ARG A 399 57.68 -9.51 -11.94
N SER A 400 57.44 -10.78 -11.59
CA SER A 400 56.13 -11.27 -11.14
C SER A 400 55.74 -10.74 -9.76
N GLU A 401 56.70 -10.68 -8.82
CA GLU A 401 56.54 -10.15 -7.46
C GLU A 401 56.33 -8.63 -7.48
N ASN A 402 57.07 -7.87 -8.32
CA ASN A 402 56.82 -6.44 -8.51
C ASN A 402 55.44 -6.15 -9.14
N ALA A 403 54.97 -7.00 -10.06
CA ALA A 403 53.61 -6.89 -10.61
C ALA A 403 52.54 -7.22 -9.56
N PHE A 404 52.80 -8.18 -8.67
CA PHE A 404 51.94 -8.49 -7.53
C PHE A 404 51.88 -7.34 -6.52
N PHE A 405 53.03 -6.78 -6.11
CA PHE A 405 53.13 -5.59 -5.26
C PHE A 405 52.32 -4.41 -5.82
N ALA A 406 52.46 -4.11 -7.11
CA ALA A 406 51.71 -3.03 -7.75
C ALA A 406 50.18 -3.25 -7.73
N ALA A 407 49.72 -4.51 -7.78
CA ALA A 407 48.30 -4.85 -7.62
C ALA A 407 47.85 -4.78 -6.15
N GLU A 408 48.63 -5.33 -5.23
CA GLU A 408 48.39 -5.37 -3.78
C GLU A 408 48.23 -3.96 -3.19
N GLN A 409 49.14 -3.03 -3.54
CA GLN A 409 49.03 -1.60 -3.21
C GLN A 409 47.69 -0.99 -3.64
N VAL A 410 47.25 -1.25 -4.88
CA VAL A 410 45.98 -0.72 -5.42
C VAL A 410 44.75 -1.34 -4.75
N TYR A 411 44.83 -2.58 -4.27
CA TYR A 411 43.77 -3.20 -3.47
C TYR A 411 43.70 -2.60 -2.06
N LEU A 412 44.84 -2.43 -1.37
CA LEU A 412 44.88 -1.91 -0.01
C LEU A 412 44.49 -0.43 0.08
N GLU A 413 44.90 0.40 -0.88
CA GLU A 413 44.43 1.80 -0.99
C GLU A 413 42.89 1.87 -1.14
N ARG A 414 42.31 0.98 -1.96
CA ARG A 414 40.85 0.88 -2.12
C ARG A 414 40.16 0.38 -0.86
N GLU A 415 40.74 -0.61 -0.19
CA GLU A 415 40.21 -1.17 1.06
C GLU A 415 40.18 -0.11 2.17
N LYS A 416 41.22 0.70 2.30
CA LYS A 416 41.27 1.84 3.21
C LYS A 416 40.16 2.86 2.92
N ILE A 417 40.03 3.29 1.66
CA ILE A 417 38.97 4.23 1.23
C ILE A 417 37.56 3.66 1.52
N LEU A 418 37.36 2.35 1.33
CA LEU A 418 36.09 1.69 1.67
C LEU A 418 35.83 1.66 3.17
N HIS A 419 36.83 1.37 4.01
CA HIS A 419 36.70 1.39 5.47
C HIS A 419 36.39 2.80 6.02
N GLU A 420 37.10 3.83 5.54
CA GLU A 420 36.82 5.23 5.88
C GLU A 420 35.37 5.62 5.52
N ARG A 421 34.91 5.19 4.33
CA ARG A 421 33.54 5.45 3.86
C ARG A 421 32.48 4.67 4.65
N ILE A 422 32.78 3.45 5.10
CA ILE A 422 31.92 2.66 5.99
C ILE A 422 31.79 3.36 7.35
N ALA A 423 32.89 3.87 7.92
CA ALA A 423 32.88 4.61 9.19
C ALA A 423 32.13 5.95 9.11
N GLU A 424 32.17 6.64 7.96
CA GLU A 424 31.35 7.82 7.68
C GLU A 424 29.85 7.46 7.58
N LEU A 425 29.49 6.46 6.78
CA LEU A 425 28.10 6.01 6.60
C LEU A 425 27.50 5.49 7.92
N SER A 426 28.30 4.86 8.78
CA SER A 426 27.86 4.34 10.09
C SER A 426 27.50 5.47 11.07
N ARG A 427 28.25 6.58 11.06
CA ARG A 427 27.91 7.80 11.81
C ARG A 427 26.60 8.43 11.31
N HIS A 428 26.51 8.70 10.01
CA HIS A 428 25.30 9.27 9.41
C HIS A 428 24.05 8.38 9.62
N ASN A 429 24.19 7.05 9.63
CA ASN A 429 23.07 6.15 9.93
C ASN A 429 22.64 6.23 11.40
N SER A 430 23.59 6.33 12.34
CA SER A 430 23.30 6.50 13.77
C SER A 430 22.55 7.81 14.05
N GLU A 431 22.98 8.91 13.45
CA GLU A 431 22.30 10.22 13.53
C GLU A 431 20.87 10.15 12.98
N ARG A 432 20.68 9.50 11.81
CA ARG A 432 19.37 9.35 11.18
C ARG A 432 18.44 8.44 11.99
N LEU A 433 18.95 7.40 12.65
CA LEU A 433 18.18 6.56 13.58
C LEU A 433 17.69 7.36 14.79
N GLN A 434 18.54 8.20 15.41
CA GLN A 434 18.13 9.09 16.49
C GLN A 434 17.05 10.10 16.03
N ALA A 435 17.21 10.69 14.84
CA ALA A 435 16.20 11.59 14.27
C ALA A 435 14.85 10.87 14.01
N ILE A 436 14.87 9.63 13.53
CA ILE A 436 13.66 8.80 13.35
C ILE A 436 12.98 8.53 14.69
N GLN A 437 13.72 8.18 15.74
CA GLN A 437 13.16 7.96 17.09
C GLN A 437 12.48 9.23 17.63
N GLN A 438 13.09 10.42 17.46
CA GLN A 438 12.45 11.68 17.86
C GLN A 438 11.14 11.95 17.10
N VAL A 439 11.09 11.64 15.80
CA VAL A 439 9.86 11.80 15.00
C VAL A 439 8.79 10.79 15.44
N GLN A 440 9.16 9.54 15.74
CA GLN A 440 8.24 8.52 16.27
C GLN A 440 7.64 8.94 17.63
N GLN A 441 8.45 9.50 18.54
CA GLN A 441 7.97 10.02 19.82
C GLN A 441 6.97 11.17 19.65
N ARG A 442 7.26 12.13 18.76
CA ARG A 442 6.32 13.24 18.45
C ARG A 442 5.02 12.72 17.84
N LEU A 443 5.09 11.75 16.93
CA LEU A 443 3.92 11.14 16.30
C LEU A 443 3.06 10.37 17.32
N ALA A 444 3.67 9.65 18.26
CA ALA A 444 2.95 8.97 19.34
C ALA A 444 2.17 9.95 20.22
N ALA A 445 2.78 11.07 20.61
CA ALA A 445 2.12 12.13 21.37
C ALA A 445 0.97 12.79 20.58
N GLN A 446 1.17 13.06 19.28
CA GLN A 446 0.12 13.59 18.40
C GLN A 446 -1.07 12.61 18.25
N ASN A 447 -0.81 11.30 18.14
CA ASN A 447 -1.86 10.29 18.06
C ASN A 447 -2.67 10.21 19.37
N GLN A 448 -2.02 10.31 20.54
CA GLN A 448 -2.73 10.36 21.83
C GLN A 448 -3.63 11.61 21.95
N ALA A 449 -3.14 12.78 21.50
CA ALA A 449 -3.94 14.00 21.45
C ALA A 449 -5.13 13.88 20.49
N LEU A 450 -4.94 13.24 19.33
CA LEU A 450 -6.00 13.00 18.34
C LEU A 450 -7.09 12.06 18.87
N GLU A 451 -6.74 10.98 19.58
CA GLU A 451 -7.73 10.09 20.21
C GLU A 451 -8.50 10.80 21.34
N LYS A 452 -7.87 11.70 22.09
CA LYS A 452 -8.59 12.55 23.06
C LYS A 452 -9.66 13.41 22.37
N LEU A 453 -9.29 14.11 21.30
CA LEU A 453 -10.20 14.95 20.51
C LEU A 453 -11.33 14.15 19.84
N LYS A 454 -11.06 12.92 19.36
CA LYS A 454 -12.09 12.01 18.84
C LYS A 454 -13.11 11.62 19.91
N ASN A 455 -12.65 11.32 21.12
CA ASN A 455 -13.53 10.95 22.24
C ASN A 455 -14.40 12.14 22.68
N GLU A 456 -13.82 13.34 22.75
CA GLU A 456 -14.55 14.60 23.04
C GLU A 456 -15.63 14.88 21.98
N ALA A 457 -15.28 14.81 20.68
CA ALA A 457 -16.23 14.99 19.59
C ALA A 457 -17.31 13.89 19.52
N SER A 458 -17.00 12.66 19.95
CA SER A 458 -17.98 11.58 20.06
C SER A 458 -18.99 11.84 21.18
N ALA A 459 -18.53 12.31 22.34
CA ALA A 459 -19.39 12.70 23.46
C ALA A 459 -20.31 13.89 23.11
N GLU A 460 -19.79 14.91 22.42
CA GLU A 460 -20.59 16.03 21.92
C GLU A 460 -21.68 15.56 20.94
N LYS A 461 -21.32 14.64 20.02
CA LYS A 461 -22.26 14.05 19.05
C LYS A 461 -23.35 13.20 19.72
N GLU A 462 -23.06 12.55 20.84
CA GLU A 462 -24.08 11.89 21.66
C GLU A 462 -24.97 12.90 22.39
N ALA A 463 -24.40 13.94 23.01
CA ALA A 463 -25.17 14.98 23.69
C ALA A 463 -26.15 15.66 22.73
N ARG A 464 -25.69 16.01 21.52
CA ARG A 464 -26.52 16.56 20.45
C ARG A 464 -27.64 15.61 20.01
N ARG A 465 -27.36 14.30 19.88
CA ARG A 465 -28.40 13.29 19.59
C ARG A 465 -29.46 13.18 20.68
N ARG A 466 -29.09 13.32 21.96
CA ARG A 466 -30.03 13.36 23.09
C ARG A 466 -30.90 14.61 23.04
N GLN A 467 -30.32 15.77 22.70
CA GLN A 467 -31.04 17.02 22.51
C GLN A 467 -32.01 16.96 21.32
N GLU A 468 -31.58 16.41 20.18
CA GLU A 468 -32.41 16.21 18.98
C GLU A 468 -33.58 15.25 19.26
N ALA A 469 -33.37 14.19 20.06
CA ALA A 469 -34.43 13.28 20.50
C ALA A 469 -35.43 13.96 21.46
N ALA A 470 -34.95 14.68 22.47
CA ALA A 470 -35.81 15.41 23.41
C ALA A 470 -36.64 16.51 22.72
N HIS A 471 -36.05 17.22 21.76
CA HIS A 471 -36.75 18.21 20.94
C HIS A 471 -37.85 17.58 20.06
N LYS A 472 -37.60 16.37 19.52
CA LYS A 472 -38.62 15.60 18.77
C LYS A 472 -39.77 15.17 19.68
N GLU A 473 -39.50 14.70 20.90
CA GLU A 473 -40.55 14.34 21.86
C GLU A 473 -41.37 15.58 22.28
N LEU A 474 -40.72 16.73 22.47
CA LEU A 474 -41.40 17.99 22.79
C LEU A 474 -42.34 18.43 21.65
N LEU A 475 -41.89 18.29 20.40
CA LEU A 475 -42.72 18.52 19.21
C LEU A 475 -43.92 17.58 19.14
N GLU A 476 -43.73 16.28 19.41
CA GLU A 476 -44.82 15.30 19.40
C GLU A 476 -45.86 15.58 20.50
N ARG A 477 -45.42 16.01 21.69
CA ARG A 477 -46.31 16.50 22.77
C ARG A 477 -47.06 17.79 22.40
N LEU A 478 -46.38 18.75 21.76
CA LEU A 478 -46.98 20.00 21.27
C LEU A 478 -48.07 19.73 20.23
N THR A 479 -47.79 18.93 19.21
CA THR A 479 -48.77 18.58 18.16
C THR A 479 -50.00 17.88 18.72
N GLU A 480 -49.84 16.99 19.72
CA GLU A 480 -50.98 16.33 20.37
C GLU A 480 -51.80 17.30 21.24
N THR A 481 -51.14 18.27 21.89
CA THR A 481 -51.83 19.34 22.65
C THR A 481 -52.58 20.29 21.71
N GLU A 482 -51.99 20.68 20.59
CA GLU A 482 -52.62 21.49 19.54
C GLU A 482 -53.83 20.76 18.92
N ARG A 483 -53.69 19.45 18.65
CA ARG A 483 -54.78 18.58 18.17
C ARG A 483 -55.93 18.52 19.19
N ARG A 484 -55.62 18.36 20.49
CA ARG A 484 -56.62 18.35 21.56
C ARG A 484 -57.34 19.70 21.68
N LEU A 485 -56.61 20.80 21.75
CA LEU A 485 -57.18 22.15 21.84
C LEU A 485 -58.07 22.47 20.63
N SER A 486 -57.70 22.00 19.43
CA SER A 486 -58.52 22.13 18.23
C SER A 486 -59.84 21.34 18.33
N GLN A 487 -59.84 20.17 18.97
CA GLN A 487 -61.06 19.37 19.21
C GLN A 487 -61.94 20.01 20.29
N GLU A 488 -61.35 20.53 21.38
CA GLU A 488 -62.09 21.25 22.43
C GLU A 488 -62.71 22.54 21.88
N LEU A 489 -61.99 23.30 21.05
CA LEU A 489 -62.50 24.50 20.37
C LEU A 489 -63.66 24.17 19.41
N ALA A 490 -63.56 23.09 18.62
CA ALA A 490 -64.64 22.65 17.75
C ALA A 490 -65.91 22.28 18.53
N ALA A 491 -65.77 21.53 19.64
CA ALA A 491 -66.90 21.20 20.52
C ALA A 491 -67.53 22.44 21.17
N HIS A 492 -66.72 23.46 21.53
CA HIS A 492 -67.23 24.74 22.00
C HIS A 492 -68.00 25.51 20.92
N HIS A 493 -67.55 25.49 19.66
CA HIS A 493 -68.30 26.09 18.54
C HIS A 493 -69.65 25.40 18.30
N GLU A 494 -69.69 24.07 18.30
CA GLU A 494 -70.94 23.29 18.19
C GLU A 494 -71.89 23.59 19.36
N THR A 495 -71.37 23.60 20.60
CA THR A 495 -72.14 23.95 21.80
C THR A 495 -72.71 25.37 21.71
N ARG A 496 -71.93 26.34 21.20
CA ARG A 496 -72.39 27.72 21.02
C ARG A 496 -73.50 27.82 19.97
N HIS A 497 -73.38 27.09 18.86
CA HIS A 497 -74.40 27.06 17.80
C HIS A 497 -75.72 26.42 18.29
N ASN A 498 -75.62 25.37 19.11
CA ASN A 498 -76.78 24.74 19.74
C ASN A 498 -77.46 25.68 20.77
N LEU A 499 -76.70 26.54 21.45
CA LEU A 499 -77.23 27.60 22.31
C LEU A 499 -77.89 28.75 21.51
N GLU A 500 -77.28 29.18 20.40
CA GLU A 500 -77.83 30.21 19.49
C GLU A 500 -79.18 29.77 18.88
N THR A 501 -79.26 28.51 18.43
CA THR A 501 -80.51 27.94 17.89
C THR A 501 -81.57 27.73 18.98
N SER A 502 -81.18 27.23 20.17
CA SER A 502 -82.11 27.08 21.29
C SER A 502 -82.65 28.42 21.81
N THR A 503 -81.81 29.46 21.86
CA THR A 503 -82.25 30.81 22.28
C THR A 503 -83.12 31.49 21.23
N ALA A 504 -82.90 31.21 19.93
CA ALA A 504 -83.82 31.63 18.87
C ALA A 504 -85.19 30.96 18.99
N ALA A 505 -85.25 29.65 19.24
CA ALA A 505 -86.52 28.92 19.43
C ALA A 505 -87.30 29.43 20.66
N LEU A 506 -86.63 29.61 21.81
CA LEU A 506 -87.23 30.20 23.01
C LEU A 506 -87.73 31.63 22.79
N ALA A 507 -87.09 32.40 21.90
CA ALA A 507 -87.56 33.73 21.52
C ALA A 507 -88.84 33.69 20.65
N GLU A 508 -89.08 32.62 19.89
CA GLU A 508 -90.35 32.42 19.17
C GLU A 508 -91.47 31.93 20.10
N GLU A 509 -91.20 30.96 20.98
CA GLU A 509 -92.17 30.54 22.01
C GLU A 509 -92.60 31.72 22.88
N ARG A 510 -91.66 32.57 23.31
CA ARG A 510 -91.95 33.77 24.09
C ARG A 510 -92.82 34.77 23.33
N ARG A 511 -92.67 34.92 22.01
CA ARG A 511 -93.58 35.74 21.17
C ARG A 511 -94.98 35.14 21.12
N ALA A 512 -95.11 33.82 20.99
CA ALA A 512 -96.41 33.13 21.00
C ALA A 512 -97.13 33.29 22.35
N VAL A 513 -96.42 33.17 23.47
CA VAL A 513 -96.95 33.45 24.82
C VAL A 513 -97.34 34.93 24.98
N ASP A 514 -96.50 35.87 24.51
CA ASP A 514 -96.80 37.31 24.52
C ASP A 514 -98.01 37.67 23.61
N GLN A 515 -98.34 36.84 22.61
CA GLN A 515 -99.53 36.98 21.78
C GLN A 515 -100.78 36.42 22.49
N GLN A 516 -100.72 35.20 23.02
CA GLN A 516 -101.81 34.61 23.82
C GLN A 516 -102.17 35.49 25.03
N ARG A 517 -101.18 36.11 25.67
CA ARG A 517 -101.38 37.04 26.79
C ARG A 517 -102.24 38.25 26.39
N ARG A 518 -102.05 38.80 25.18
CA ARG A 518 -102.88 39.90 24.64
C ARG A 518 -104.29 39.45 24.28
N GLU A 519 -104.47 38.21 23.81
CA GLU A 519 -105.80 37.65 23.60
C GLU A 519 -106.55 37.46 24.92
N ILE A 520 -105.89 36.98 25.97
CA ILE A 520 -106.46 36.85 27.32
C ILE A 520 -106.83 38.23 27.89
N GLU A 521 -106.01 39.26 27.71
CA GLU A 521 -106.34 40.63 28.12
C GLU A 521 -107.55 41.19 27.33
N SER A 522 -107.61 40.95 26.02
CA SER A 522 -108.76 41.31 25.15
C SER A 522 -110.05 40.60 25.58
N LEU A 523 -109.98 39.31 25.89
CA LEU A 523 -111.11 38.52 26.40
C LEU A 523 -111.53 38.99 27.81
N THR A 524 -110.59 39.38 28.67
CA THR A 524 -110.87 39.91 30.01
C THR A 524 -111.62 41.24 29.95
N VAL A 525 -111.27 42.13 29.01
CA VAL A 525 -112.01 43.39 28.77
C VAL A 525 -113.44 43.09 28.28
N LYS A 526 -113.60 42.15 27.32
CA LYS A 526 -114.93 41.72 26.85
C LYS A 526 -115.77 41.10 27.97
N LEU A 527 -115.16 40.32 28.86
CA LEU A 527 -115.84 39.67 29.99
C LEU A 527 -116.31 40.68 31.04
N ARG A 528 -115.49 41.70 31.39
CA ARG A 528 -115.93 42.82 32.25
C ARG A 528 -117.14 43.54 31.64
N GLY A 529 -117.10 43.84 30.34
CA GLY A 529 -118.21 44.44 29.61
C GLY A 529 -119.45 43.54 29.46
N ALA A 530 -119.35 42.23 29.75
CA ALA A 530 -120.50 41.34 29.88
C ALA A 530 -121.06 41.34 31.32
N LEU A 531 -120.17 41.34 32.32
CA LEU A 531 -120.52 41.35 33.75
C LEU A 531 -121.36 42.59 34.12
N THR A 532 -120.95 43.80 33.70
CA THR A 532 -121.69 45.04 34.00
C THR A 532 -123.12 45.01 33.48
N ARG A 533 -123.35 44.41 32.29
CA ARG A 533 -124.70 44.23 31.71
C ARG A 533 -125.53 43.19 32.47
N SER A 534 -124.89 42.18 33.08
CA SER A 534 -125.56 41.21 33.95
C SER A 534 -126.01 41.84 35.27
N GLU A 535 -125.15 42.64 35.91
CA GLU A 535 -125.47 43.36 37.16
C GLU A 535 -126.63 44.35 36.97
N GLU A 536 -126.66 45.04 35.83
CA GLU A 536 -127.73 45.98 35.49
C GLU A 536 -129.08 45.29 35.19
N ALA A 537 -129.05 44.08 34.64
CA ALA A 537 -130.24 43.23 34.49
C ALA A 537 -130.75 42.70 35.85
N ASN A 538 -129.85 42.26 36.72
CA ASN A 538 -130.19 41.68 38.01
C ASN A 538 -130.87 42.70 38.96
N ARG A 539 -130.42 43.97 38.92
CA ARG A 539 -131.07 45.09 39.62
C ARG A 539 -132.52 45.36 39.17
N LYS A 540 -132.89 45.00 37.93
CA LYS A 540 -134.27 45.15 37.43
C LYS A 540 -135.18 44.01 37.91
N LEU A 541 -134.66 42.79 38.03
CA LEU A 541 -135.41 41.62 38.50
C LEU A 541 -135.78 41.69 39.99
N GLN A 542 -134.89 42.18 40.85
CA GLN A 542 -135.18 42.30 42.29
C GLN A 542 -136.39 43.19 42.62
N LYS A 543 -136.80 44.10 41.72
CA LYS A 543 -137.89 45.06 41.96
C LYS A 543 -139.30 44.50 41.73
N PHE A 544 -139.44 43.33 41.10
CA PHE A 544 -140.74 42.69 40.82
C PHE A 544 -141.12 41.57 41.80
N SER A 545 -140.23 41.19 42.71
CA SER A 545 -140.40 40.01 43.58
C SER A 545 -141.37 40.22 44.76
N SER A 546 -141.86 41.44 45.00
CA SER A 546 -142.55 41.83 46.24
C SER A 546 -144.09 41.74 46.23
N GLU A 547 -144.71 41.51 45.06
CA GLU A 547 -146.18 41.64 44.91
C GLU A 547 -146.92 40.32 44.67
N SER A 548 -146.22 39.25 44.26
CA SER A 548 -146.86 38.01 43.78
C SER A 548 -147.41 37.08 44.89
N GLU A 549 -146.87 37.13 46.10
CA GLU A 549 -147.20 36.15 47.16
C GLU A 549 -148.58 36.32 47.82
N ARG A 550 -149.30 37.43 47.59
CA ARG A 550 -150.59 37.67 48.25
C ARG A 550 -151.78 36.86 47.71
N HIS A 551 -151.71 36.34 46.48
CA HIS A 551 -152.86 35.69 45.82
C HIS A 551 -152.81 34.15 45.81
N LYS A 552 -151.81 33.51 46.43
CA LYS A 552 -151.67 32.03 46.42
C LYS A 552 -152.48 31.30 47.49
N MET A 553 -152.96 31.98 48.54
CA MET A 553 -153.54 31.32 49.72
C MET A 553 -155.06 31.08 49.66
N GLU A 554 -155.82 31.78 48.82
CA GLU A 554 -157.29 31.79 48.93
C GLU A 554 -158.01 30.84 47.95
N ILE A 555 -157.37 30.48 46.83
CA ILE A 555 -157.89 29.51 45.84
C ILE A 555 -157.93 28.07 46.43
N ALA A 556 -157.31 27.83 47.59
CA ALA A 556 -156.90 26.50 48.03
C ALA A 556 -157.96 25.64 48.77
N ARG A 557 -159.20 26.12 49.05
CA ARG A 557 -160.05 25.35 50.02
C ARG A 557 -161.59 25.38 50.00
N LEU A 558 -162.30 26.13 49.14
CA LEU A 558 -163.78 26.15 49.17
C LEU A 558 -164.52 25.45 48.01
N THR A 559 -163.82 25.03 46.96
CA THR A 559 -164.45 24.44 45.77
C THR A 559 -163.60 23.25 45.28
N GLN A 560 -164.06 22.00 45.29
CA GLN A 560 -165.39 21.51 45.68
C GLN A 560 -165.36 20.10 46.28
N THR A 561 -166.20 19.85 47.27
CA THR A 561 -166.34 18.55 47.96
C THR A 561 -167.03 17.53 47.05
N LEU A 562 -166.25 16.70 46.35
CA LEU A 562 -166.77 15.50 45.68
C LEU A 562 -165.94 14.25 45.97
N SER A 563 -166.68 13.24 46.41
CA SER A 563 -166.41 11.79 46.38
C SER A 563 -165.50 11.31 45.24
N GLY A 564 -164.64 10.31 45.40
CA GLY A 564 -164.55 9.31 46.48
C GLY A 564 -165.30 8.02 46.13
N LEU A 565 -164.67 6.86 46.41
CA LEU A 565 -165.05 5.51 45.94
C LEU A 565 -164.81 5.30 44.42
N ARG A 566 -164.33 4.16 43.93
CA ARG A 566 -163.65 2.96 44.51
C ARG A 566 -162.96 2.24 43.33
N GLY A 567 -161.82 1.55 43.46
CA GLY A 567 -160.91 1.35 44.60
C GLY A 567 -159.95 0.16 44.35
N GLY A 568 -159.04 -0.12 45.29
CA GLY A 568 -158.13 -1.30 45.26
C GLY A 568 -156.88 -1.11 44.36
N VAL A 569 -155.73 -1.73 44.63
CA VAL A 569 -155.39 -2.87 45.51
C VAL A 569 -154.14 -2.55 46.39
N ARG A 570 -153.83 -3.41 47.36
CA ARG A 570 -152.79 -3.27 48.40
C ARG A 570 -151.37 -3.71 47.97
N TYR A 571 -150.34 -3.06 48.54
CA TYR A 571 -148.99 -3.58 48.94
C TYR A 571 -148.14 -4.32 47.86
N ARG A 572 -146.84 -4.02 47.68
CA ARG A 572 -145.75 -4.08 48.68
C ARG A 572 -144.57 -3.13 48.36
N LEU A 573 -143.64 -3.02 49.32
CA LEU A 573 -142.32 -2.37 49.25
C LEU A 573 -141.46 -2.81 48.05
N GLY A 574 -140.56 -1.92 47.61
CA GLY A 574 -139.23 -2.32 47.12
C GLY A 574 -138.70 -1.54 45.90
N ASP A 575 -138.51 -0.23 46.02
CA ASP A 575 -138.11 0.65 44.90
C ASP A 575 -136.66 0.45 44.39
N ALA A 576 -136.48 -0.64 43.67
CA ALA A 576 -135.69 -0.75 42.45
C ALA A 576 -135.89 0.46 41.50
N LEU A 577 -134.96 0.91 40.65
CA LEU A 577 -133.53 0.64 40.34
C LEU A 577 -133.06 1.93 39.63
N VAL A 578 -131.84 2.49 39.72
CA VAL A 578 -130.54 2.00 40.21
C VAL A 578 -129.99 0.78 39.46
N SER A 579 -129.91 0.90 38.14
CA SER A 579 -128.92 0.19 37.30
C SER A 579 -128.16 1.28 36.53
N CYS A 580 -126.85 1.54 36.72
CA CYS A 580 -125.76 0.74 37.27
C CYS A 580 -125.49 -0.53 36.46
N ALA A 581 -124.47 -0.47 35.58
CA ALA A 581 -123.95 -1.55 34.72
C ALA A 581 -124.99 -2.16 33.73
N TYR A 582 -124.63 -2.56 32.51
CA TYR A 582 -123.89 -3.79 32.25
C TYR A 582 -123.31 -3.84 30.82
N GLN A 583 -122.16 -4.50 30.70
CA GLN A 583 -121.69 -5.22 29.50
C GLN A 583 -121.31 -4.45 28.21
N PRO A 584 -120.63 -5.12 27.25
CA PRO A 584 -119.82 -4.45 26.24
C PRO A 584 -120.27 -4.79 24.80
N ARG A 585 -119.53 -4.25 23.81
CA ARG A 585 -119.12 -4.86 22.53
C ARG A 585 -118.88 -3.77 21.49
N LYS A 586 -117.64 -3.71 21.01
CA LYS A 586 -117.21 -3.35 19.65
C LYS A 586 -118.16 -2.49 18.77
N ILE A 587 -117.65 -1.33 18.36
CA ILE A 587 -117.55 -0.95 16.93
C ILE A 587 -116.24 -0.17 16.76
N LEU A 588 -115.60 -0.29 15.60
CA LEU A 588 -114.33 0.39 15.30
C LEU A 588 -114.58 1.77 14.69
N SER A 589 -113.97 2.81 15.25
CA SER A 589 -113.36 3.91 14.50
C SER A 589 -112.64 4.90 15.42
N LEU A 590 -111.37 5.19 15.11
CA LEU A 590 -110.76 6.52 15.28
C LEU A 590 -109.44 6.54 14.49
N PRO A 591 -109.28 7.45 13.50
CA PRO A 591 -107.98 7.77 12.89
C PRO A 591 -107.01 8.37 13.94
N GLY A 592 -105.72 8.60 13.67
CA GLY A 592 -105.18 9.30 12.49
C GLY A 592 -105.41 10.82 12.64
N SER A 593 -104.46 11.70 12.38
CA SER A 593 -103.18 11.52 11.67
C SER A 593 -102.30 12.78 11.80
N MET A 594 -101.03 12.67 11.36
CA MET A 594 -100.07 13.78 11.16
C MET A 594 -99.60 14.49 12.46
N LEU A 595 -98.39 15.06 12.52
CA LEU A 595 -97.29 15.14 11.55
C LEU A 595 -96.10 14.25 12.03
N GLY A 596 -95.14 13.82 11.21
CA GLY A 596 -94.88 14.17 9.80
C GLY A 596 -93.78 15.24 9.62
N LEU A 597 -93.05 15.31 8.52
CA LEU A 597 -92.92 14.42 7.35
C LEU A 597 -91.55 14.71 6.67
N PHE A 598 -90.78 13.64 6.35
CA PHE A 598 -90.20 13.39 5.01
C PHE A 598 -89.02 14.27 4.46
N ARG A 599 -88.23 13.85 3.43
CA ARG A 599 -88.18 12.58 2.66
C ARG A 599 -86.80 12.31 1.99
N GLU A 600 -86.62 11.07 1.50
CA GLU A 600 -85.94 10.58 0.27
C GLU A 600 -84.78 11.37 -0.39
N GLY A 601 -83.81 10.75 -1.06
CA GLY A 601 -83.61 9.34 -1.47
C GLY A 601 -82.39 9.23 -2.44
N LEU A 602 -82.09 8.13 -3.15
CA LEU A 602 -82.80 6.86 -3.27
C LEU A 602 -81.89 5.75 -3.91
N ALA A 603 -81.70 4.60 -3.25
CA ALA A 603 -81.28 3.27 -3.79
C ALA A 603 -79.95 3.17 -4.63
N ARG A 604 -79.27 2.02 -4.82
CA ARG A 604 -79.74 0.66 -5.18
C ARG A 604 -78.66 -0.43 -4.92
N ARG A 605 -79.09 -1.62 -4.42
CA ARG A 605 -78.73 -3.03 -4.82
C ARG A 605 -77.23 -3.47 -4.89
N ARG A 606 -76.81 -4.73 -4.63
CA ARG A 606 -77.48 -6.03 -4.31
C ARG A 606 -76.45 -7.09 -3.84
N ALA A 607 -76.90 -8.08 -3.03
CA ALA A 607 -76.40 -9.48 -2.93
C ALA A 607 -74.95 -9.73 -2.37
N ARG A 608 -74.57 -10.90 -1.79
CA ARG A 608 -75.29 -12.09 -1.23
C ARG A 608 -74.32 -12.90 -0.30
N ARG A 609 -74.90 -13.68 0.64
CA ARG A 609 -74.50 -14.99 1.27
C ARG A 609 -73.16 -15.69 0.87
N HIS A 610 -72.48 -16.54 1.66
CA HIS A 610 -72.56 -16.98 3.09
C HIS A 610 -71.39 -17.98 3.43
N ALA A 611 -70.99 -18.03 4.72
CA ALA A 611 -70.66 -19.22 5.55
C ALA A 611 -69.52 -20.24 5.24
N ARG A 612 -68.91 -20.75 6.35
CA ARG A 612 -68.15 -22.02 6.56
C ARG A 612 -66.77 -22.18 5.87
N ALA A 613 -65.90 -23.13 6.26
CA ALA A 613 -65.53 -23.73 7.58
C ALA A 613 -64.35 -24.72 7.42
N GLY A 614 -63.55 -24.95 8.47
CA GLY A 614 -62.49 -26.00 8.53
C GLY A 614 -61.18 -25.66 7.80
N LEU A 615 -60.10 -26.46 7.90
CA LEU A 615 -59.81 -27.61 8.77
C LEU A 615 -58.27 -27.89 8.81
N LEU A 616 -57.81 -28.76 9.72
CA LEU A 616 -56.43 -29.29 9.86
C LEU A 616 -56.18 -30.46 8.84
N PRO A 617 -55.05 -31.22 8.80
CA PRO A 617 -53.81 -31.25 9.61
C PRO A 617 -52.48 -31.43 8.78
N LEU A 618 -51.46 -32.07 9.38
CA LEU A 618 -50.25 -32.77 8.84
C LEU A 618 -48.91 -32.00 8.80
N GLU A 619 -47.72 -32.64 8.93
CA GLU A 619 -47.26 -33.72 9.85
C GLU A 619 -45.71 -33.87 9.77
N MET A 620 -45.11 -34.71 10.64
CA MET A 620 -43.74 -35.30 10.54
C MET A 620 -42.50 -34.34 10.64
N ALA A 621 -41.32 -34.75 11.14
CA ALA A 621 -40.97 -35.91 11.97
C ALA A 621 -39.61 -35.74 12.73
N ARG A 622 -39.56 -36.35 13.93
CA ARG A 622 -38.47 -37.11 14.62
C ARG A 622 -36.96 -36.77 14.49
N SER A 623 -36.31 -36.86 15.67
CA SER A 623 -34.97 -37.43 15.97
C SER A 623 -33.72 -36.65 15.49
N ALA A 624 -32.73 -36.23 16.30
CA ALA A 624 -32.11 -36.69 17.56
C ALA A 624 -30.92 -37.66 17.40
N ALA A 625 -29.98 -37.53 18.36
CA ALA A 625 -28.79 -38.35 18.68
C ALA A 625 -27.41 -38.04 18.04
N ALA A 626 -26.47 -37.76 18.94
CA ALA A 626 -25.08 -38.28 19.02
C ALA A 626 -23.89 -37.60 18.29
N THR A 627 -22.83 -37.37 19.09
CA THR A 627 -21.38 -37.36 18.76
C THR A 627 -20.81 -36.31 17.79
N SER A 628 -19.58 -35.80 17.94
CA SER A 628 -18.64 -35.78 19.09
C SER A 628 -17.47 -34.80 18.86
N ARG A 629 -16.69 -34.51 19.91
CA ARG A 629 -15.24 -34.17 19.94
C ARG A 629 -14.66 -33.29 18.80
N SER A 630 -14.32 -32.03 19.03
CA SER A 630 -13.15 -31.52 19.80
C SER A 630 -11.77 -31.67 19.15
N ALA A 631 -11.36 -30.62 18.43
CA ALA A 631 -9.97 -30.14 18.27
C ALA A 631 -10.09 -28.64 17.88
N VAL A 632 -9.48 -27.64 18.52
CA VAL A 632 -8.36 -27.60 19.49
C VAL A 632 -7.05 -28.14 18.93
N CYS A 633 -6.43 -27.33 18.06
CA CYS A 633 -4.99 -27.29 17.85
C CYS A 633 -4.53 -25.83 17.90
N ALA A 634 -4.20 -25.34 19.10
CA ALA A 634 -3.30 -24.21 19.26
C ALA A 634 -1.89 -24.79 19.42
N GLY A 635 -0.94 -24.42 18.55
CA GLY A 635 0.39 -25.04 18.53
C GLY A 635 1.45 -24.18 17.88
N ALA A 636 2.54 -23.97 18.62
CA ALA A 636 3.90 -23.58 18.24
C ALA A 636 4.12 -22.66 17.01
N PRO A 637 4.62 -21.42 17.18
CA PRO A 637 5.09 -20.57 16.08
C PRO A 637 6.40 -21.07 15.42
N GLU A 638 7.05 -22.10 15.98
CA GLU A 638 8.28 -22.70 15.42
C GLU A 638 7.98 -23.68 14.28
N VAL A 639 6.87 -24.43 14.33
CA VAL A 639 6.55 -25.51 13.37
C VAL A 639 6.18 -24.98 11.97
N GLU A 640 5.65 -23.76 11.84
CA GLU A 640 5.35 -23.17 10.52
C GLU A 640 6.61 -22.86 9.69
N ALA A 641 7.80 -22.73 10.31
CA ALA A 641 9.03 -22.47 9.58
C ALA A 641 9.46 -23.70 8.75
N ASP A 642 9.46 -24.88 9.37
CA ASP A 642 9.91 -26.12 8.74
C ASP A 642 8.91 -26.61 7.67
N ASP A 643 7.60 -26.52 7.92
CA ASP A 643 6.57 -26.81 6.91
C ASP A 643 6.72 -25.92 5.67
N PHE A 644 7.00 -24.62 5.84
CA PHE A 644 7.18 -23.72 4.70
C PHE A 644 8.43 -24.06 3.89
N VAL A 645 9.56 -24.38 4.54
CA VAL A 645 10.79 -24.81 3.86
C VAL A 645 10.61 -26.16 3.17
N ALA A 646 9.92 -27.12 3.80
CA ALA A 646 9.62 -28.42 3.23
C ALA A 646 8.71 -28.29 1.99
N ARG A 647 7.65 -27.49 2.06
CA ARG A 647 6.76 -27.23 0.91
C ARG A 647 7.47 -26.48 -0.22
N LEU A 648 8.39 -25.57 0.07
CA LEU A 648 9.23 -24.91 -0.94
C LEU A 648 10.16 -25.93 -1.62
N ARG A 649 10.90 -26.76 -0.86
CA ARG A 649 11.75 -27.83 -1.42
C ARG A 649 10.94 -28.76 -2.32
N ALA A 650 9.81 -29.28 -1.83
CA ALA A 650 8.94 -30.17 -2.60
C ALA A 650 8.34 -29.53 -3.88
N PHE A 651 8.23 -28.20 -3.95
CA PHE A 651 7.88 -27.49 -5.19
C PHE A 651 9.07 -27.40 -6.16
N LEU A 652 10.27 -27.08 -5.67
CA LEU A 652 11.48 -27.04 -6.49
C LEU A 652 11.83 -28.43 -7.03
N ASP A 653 11.84 -29.46 -6.17
CA ASP A 653 12.06 -30.87 -6.53
C ASP A 653 11.04 -31.38 -7.55
N ARG A 654 9.81 -30.82 -7.56
CA ARG A 654 8.78 -31.12 -8.56
C ARG A 654 9.10 -30.41 -9.88
N ALA A 655 9.41 -29.12 -9.85
CA ALA A 655 9.78 -28.35 -11.02
C ALA A 655 11.03 -28.91 -11.74
N ALA A 656 12.02 -29.41 -11.01
CA ALA A 656 13.20 -30.07 -11.57
C ALA A 656 12.86 -31.38 -12.32
N ARG A 657 11.81 -32.11 -11.89
CA ARG A 657 11.38 -33.40 -12.48
C ARG A 657 10.32 -33.30 -13.58
N MET A 658 9.68 -32.14 -13.76
CA MET A 658 8.75 -31.90 -14.87
C MET A 658 9.49 -31.73 -16.21
N ASP A 659 8.77 -31.75 -17.33
CA ASP A 659 9.34 -31.51 -18.68
C ASP A 659 10.11 -30.16 -18.74
N PRO A 660 11.41 -30.14 -19.09
CA PRO A 660 12.25 -28.94 -19.13
C PRO A 660 11.99 -28.01 -20.32
N SER A 661 11.02 -28.31 -21.20
CA SER A 661 10.63 -27.44 -22.33
C SER A 661 10.30 -26.00 -21.86
N ALA A 662 9.42 -25.86 -20.86
CA ALA A 662 9.12 -24.60 -20.20
C ALA A 662 10.23 -24.19 -19.21
N PRO A 663 10.55 -22.89 -19.05
CA PRO A 663 11.51 -22.44 -18.05
C PRO A 663 10.97 -22.54 -16.62
N PHE A 664 11.86 -22.59 -15.63
CA PHE A 664 11.51 -22.19 -14.26
C PHE A 664 11.57 -20.67 -14.19
N VAL A 665 10.55 -20.04 -13.59
CA VAL A 665 10.51 -18.59 -13.41
C VAL A 665 10.43 -18.23 -11.93
N PHE A 666 11.28 -17.30 -11.50
CA PHE A 666 11.18 -16.66 -10.20
C PHE A 666 10.76 -15.20 -10.41
N MET A 667 9.49 -14.90 -10.14
CA MET A 667 8.93 -13.55 -10.18
C MET A 667 9.08 -12.87 -8.82
N PHE A 668 10.01 -11.93 -8.69
CA PHE A 668 10.19 -11.12 -7.49
C PHE A 668 9.38 -9.82 -7.59
N SER A 669 8.27 -9.71 -6.84
CA SER A 669 7.32 -8.61 -7.01
C SER A 669 6.87 -7.92 -5.71
N GLY A 670 6.80 -6.59 -5.75
CA GLY A 670 6.32 -5.73 -4.67
C GLY A 670 4.80 -5.59 -4.58
N THR A 671 4.05 -6.53 -5.16
CA THR A 671 2.58 -6.59 -5.09
C THR A 671 2.12 -7.66 -4.11
N ILE A 672 0.87 -7.57 -3.63
CA ILE A 672 0.23 -8.63 -2.83
C ILE A 672 0.12 -9.97 -3.58
N HIS A 673 -0.12 -11.04 -2.84
CA HIS A 673 -0.30 -12.40 -3.37
C HIS A 673 -1.37 -12.49 -4.48
N ILE A 674 -1.25 -13.53 -5.31
CA ILE A 674 -2.18 -13.84 -6.41
C ILE A 674 -3.54 -14.25 -5.83
N GLN A 675 -4.56 -13.46 -6.17
CA GLN A 675 -5.95 -13.66 -5.77
C GLN A 675 -6.91 -13.22 -6.90
N GLU A 676 -8.18 -13.59 -6.81
CA GLU A 676 -9.17 -13.27 -7.86
C GLU A 676 -9.53 -11.78 -7.92
N LYS A 677 -9.66 -11.11 -6.77
CA LYS A 677 -10.27 -9.77 -6.69
C LYS A 677 -9.33 -8.64 -7.15
N ARG A 678 -8.03 -8.90 -7.32
CA ARG A 678 -7.02 -7.90 -7.74
C ARG A 678 -5.95 -8.56 -8.60
N ALA A 679 -5.75 -8.06 -9.82
CA ALA A 679 -4.71 -8.53 -10.73
C ALA A 679 -4.05 -7.36 -11.49
N ASN A 680 -2.83 -7.01 -11.07
CA ASN A 680 -1.93 -6.09 -11.79
C ASN A 680 -0.91 -6.88 -12.63
N ARG A 681 0.00 -6.16 -13.33
CA ARG A 681 0.96 -6.75 -14.28
C ARG A 681 1.71 -8.00 -13.76
N PRO A 682 2.35 -8.01 -12.58
CA PRO A 682 3.09 -9.18 -12.12
C PRO A 682 2.19 -10.39 -11.82
N ILE A 683 0.98 -10.15 -11.29
CA ILE A 683 -0.03 -11.19 -11.06
C ILE A 683 -0.52 -11.79 -12.38
N ARG A 684 -0.82 -10.97 -13.39
CA ARG A 684 -1.32 -11.43 -14.70
C ARG A 684 -0.23 -12.10 -15.54
N LEU A 685 0.99 -11.56 -15.54
CA LEU A 685 2.15 -12.17 -16.19
C LEU A 685 2.52 -13.52 -15.54
N THR A 686 2.42 -13.64 -14.21
CA THR A 686 2.64 -14.93 -13.52
C THR A 686 1.61 -15.97 -13.90
N ARG A 687 0.32 -15.59 -14.00
CA ARG A 687 -0.73 -16.49 -14.51
C ARG A 687 -0.41 -16.94 -15.93
N ALA A 688 -0.11 -16.03 -16.85
CA ALA A 688 0.23 -16.38 -18.23
C ALA A 688 1.46 -17.31 -18.34
N LEU A 689 2.52 -17.08 -17.56
CA LEU A 689 3.70 -17.95 -17.52
C LEU A 689 3.37 -19.35 -16.99
N ARG A 690 2.55 -19.44 -15.93
CA ARG A 690 2.04 -20.71 -15.39
C ARG A 690 1.15 -21.44 -16.41
N ASP A 691 0.28 -20.70 -17.10
CA ASP A 691 -0.68 -21.25 -18.07
C ASP A 691 0.03 -21.72 -19.36
N LEU A 692 1.24 -21.19 -19.64
CA LEU A 692 2.21 -21.73 -20.61
C LEU A 692 3.06 -22.89 -20.05
N GLY A 693 2.72 -23.46 -18.90
CA GLY A 693 3.37 -24.63 -18.29
C GLY A 693 4.66 -24.34 -17.52
N SER A 694 5.05 -23.07 -17.32
CA SER A 694 6.26 -22.72 -16.55
C SER A 694 5.99 -22.85 -15.04
N PRO A 695 6.80 -23.60 -14.27
CA PRO A 695 6.71 -23.53 -12.82
C PRO A 695 7.20 -22.16 -12.34
N VAL A 696 6.35 -21.43 -11.60
CA VAL A 696 6.64 -20.07 -11.11
C VAL A 696 6.71 -20.01 -9.58
N LEU A 697 7.85 -19.53 -9.07
CA LEU A 697 7.95 -18.98 -7.72
C LEU A 697 7.55 -17.51 -7.74
N PHE A 698 6.44 -17.16 -7.11
CA PHE A 698 5.94 -15.80 -6.98
C PHE A 698 6.27 -15.23 -5.60
N SER A 699 7.18 -14.24 -5.54
CA SER A 699 7.41 -13.47 -4.33
C SER A 699 6.49 -12.25 -4.28
N TYR A 700 5.87 -12.03 -3.11
CA TYR A 700 4.84 -11.00 -2.92
C TYR A 700 5.06 -10.16 -1.64
N PHE A 701 4.54 -8.94 -1.63
CA PHE A 701 4.57 -8.04 -0.47
C PHE A 701 3.39 -8.27 0.50
N ARG A 702 3.67 -8.19 1.80
CA ARG A 702 2.69 -8.16 2.91
C ARG A 702 3.05 -7.06 3.89
N TRP A 703 2.07 -6.49 4.59
CA TRP A 703 2.25 -5.36 5.52
C TRP A 703 2.63 -5.82 6.93
N ASP A 704 2.07 -6.93 7.41
CA ASP A 704 2.46 -7.57 8.67
C ASP A 704 3.09 -8.95 8.39
N PRO A 705 4.29 -9.27 8.92
CA PRO A 705 4.86 -10.62 8.90
C PRO A 705 3.98 -11.72 9.53
N LYS A 706 2.88 -11.37 10.19
CA LYS A 706 1.82 -12.27 10.69
C LYS A 706 0.65 -12.47 9.73
N GLU A 707 0.60 -11.78 8.58
CA GLU A 707 -0.41 -12.07 7.55
C GLU A 707 -0.26 -13.53 7.08
N PRO A 708 -1.34 -14.33 7.05
CA PRO A 708 -1.27 -15.74 6.74
C PRO A 708 -0.78 -15.98 5.31
N VAL A 709 0.18 -16.89 5.15
CA VAL A 709 0.71 -17.27 3.84
C VAL A 709 -0.34 -18.09 3.09
N PRO A 710 -0.75 -17.71 1.86
CA PRO A 710 -1.72 -18.49 1.09
C PRO A 710 -1.24 -19.92 0.87
N ARG A 711 -2.05 -20.89 1.31
CA ARG A 711 -1.87 -22.32 1.01
C ARG A 711 -2.62 -22.60 -0.29
N GLY A 712 -1.88 -22.93 -1.35
CA GLY A 712 -2.43 -23.29 -2.66
C GLY A 712 -1.87 -24.63 -3.12
N GLU A 713 -2.70 -25.43 -3.77
CA GLU A 713 -2.36 -26.77 -4.28
C GLU A 713 -1.93 -26.75 -5.76
N ASP A 714 -1.77 -25.56 -6.34
CA ASP A 714 -1.32 -25.36 -7.71
C ASP A 714 0.10 -25.94 -7.90
N PRO A 715 0.27 -27.01 -8.70
CA PRO A 715 1.55 -27.70 -8.80
C PRO A 715 2.62 -26.85 -9.50
N LEU A 716 2.21 -25.82 -10.25
CA LEU A 716 3.03 -24.90 -11.02
C LEU A 716 3.23 -23.54 -10.35
N LEU A 717 2.57 -23.22 -9.23
CA LEU A 717 2.67 -21.91 -8.57
C LEU A 717 2.94 -22.03 -7.07
N PHE A 718 4.13 -21.62 -6.64
CA PHE A 718 4.44 -21.40 -5.23
C PHE A 718 4.42 -19.91 -4.90
N GLN A 719 3.79 -19.53 -3.79
CA GLN A 719 3.71 -18.14 -3.35
C GLN A 719 4.46 -17.93 -2.03
N SER A 720 5.41 -17.01 -2.01
CA SER A 720 6.27 -16.70 -0.86
C SER A 720 6.23 -15.20 -0.54
N PRO A 721 6.03 -14.76 0.71
CA PRO A 721 6.15 -13.35 1.03
C PRO A 721 7.62 -12.92 1.00
N ILE A 722 7.92 -11.68 0.61
CA ILE A 722 9.30 -11.16 0.42
C ILE A 722 10.22 -11.43 1.62
N ASP A 723 9.71 -11.27 2.85
CA ASP A 723 10.51 -11.49 4.06
C ASP A 723 10.98 -12.95 4.23
N ARG A 724 10.14 -13.92 3.85
CA ARG A 724 10.53 -15.34 3.78
C ARG A 724 11.33 -15.66 2.53
N THR A 725 11.01 -15.03 1.40
CA THR A 725 11.75 -15.19 0.14
C THR A 725 13.21 -14.83 0.32
N LEU A 726 13.53 -13.69 0.96
CA LEU A 726 14.91 -13.24 1.16
C LEU A 726 15.69 -14.14 2.13
N GLN A 727 15.04 -14.71 3.15
CA GLN A 727 15.63 -15.72 4.04
C GLN A 727 16.03 -17.00 3.29
N LEU A 728 15.25 -17.39 2.27
CA LEU A 728 15.41 -18.65 1.54
C LEU A 728 15.96 -18.49 0.11
N ILE A 729 16.36 -17.28 -0.30
CA ILE A 729 16.68 -16.99 -1.71
C ILE A 729 17.84 -17.85 -2.23
N ARG A 730 18.86 -18.06 -1.40
CA ARG A 730 20.01 -18.93 -1.72
C ARG A 730 19.62 -20.40 -1.89
N LEU A 731 18.60 -20.88 -1.19
CA LEU A 731 18.07 -22.25 -1.37
C LEU A 731 17.45 -22.40 -2.77
N VAL A 732 16.72 -21.39 -3.24
CA VAL A 732 16.16 -21.36 -4.61
C VAL A 732 17.27 -21.23 -5.66
N MET A 733 18.25 -20.35 -5.43
CA MET A 733 19.34 -20.08 -6.38
C MET A 733 20.28 -21.26 -6.58
N ALA A 734 20.57 -22.01 -5.50
CA ALA A 734 21.46 -23.17 -5.49
C ALA A 734 20.77 -24.51 -5.76
N HIS A 735 19.44 -24.53 -5.94
CA HIS A 735 18.72 -25.75 -6.33
C HIS A 735 19.08 -26.17 -7.76
N ASP A 736 19.23 -27.47 -7.97
CA ASP A 736 19.49 -28.04 -9.29
C ASP A 736 18.18 -28.32 -10.03
N PHE A 737 17.96 -27.60 -11.12
CA PHE A 737 16.81 -27.79 -12.03
C PHE A 737 17.19 -28.65 -13.26
N GLY A 738 18.36 -29.27 -13.25
CA GLY A 738 18.91 -30.05 -14.36
C GLY A 738 19.00 -29.23 -15.65
N PRO A 739 18.49 -29.74 -16.79
CA PRO A 739 18.54 -29.05 -18.07
C PRO A 739 17.52 -27.90 -18.21
N ARG A 740 16.65 -27.65 -17.21
CA ARG A 740 15.60 -26.64 -17.31
C ARG A 740 16.19 -25.22 -17.35
N ARG A 741 15.72 -24.42 -18.31
CA ARG A 741 16.05 -22.98 -18.43
C ARG A 741 15.51 -22.20 -17.22
N LYS A 742 16.25 -21.20 -16.72
CA LYS A 742 15.93 -20.47 -15.48
C LYS A 742 15.85 -18.96 -15.72
N LEU A 743 14.78 -18.31 -15.26
CA LEU A 743 14.53 -16.88 -15.42
C LEU A 743 14.23 -16.22 -14.06
N PHE A 744 15.01 -15.21 -13.68
CA PHE A 744 14.74 -14.34 -12.53
C PHE A 744 14.16 -13.01 -13.02
N VAL A 745 12.91 -12.73 -12.66
CA VAL A 745 12.18 -11.51 -13.03
C VAL A 745 12.08 -10.58 -11.84
N LEU A 746 12.72 -9.43 -11.92
CA LEU A 746 12.60 -8.34 -10.98
C LEU A 746 11.47 -7.41 -11.45
N SER A 747 10.40 -7.24 -10.66
CA SER A 747 9.27 -6.36 -11.02
C SER A 747 9.32 -4.97 -10.38
N PHE A 748 10.36 -4.67 -9.57
CA PHE A 748 10.62 -3.37 -8.93
C PHE A 748 12.07 -3.35 -8.37
N PRO A 749 12.76 -2.21 -8.29
CA PRO A 749 14.19 -2.14 -8.03
C PRO A 749 14.51 -2.20 -6.53
N TYR A 750 14.19 -3.33 -5.88
CA TYR A 750 14.30 -3.49 -4.42
C TYR A 750 15.75 -3.77 -3.96
N PRO A 751 16.34 -2.96 -3.06
CA PRO A 751 17.77 -3.02 -2.72
C PRO A 751 18.25 -4.41 -2.28
N GLU A 752 17.48 -5.11 -1.43
CA GLU A 752 17.83 -6.43 -0.91
C GLU A 752 17.84 -7.51 -1.99
N ALA A 753 16.97 -7.42 -3.00
CA ALA A 753 16.93 -8.38 -4.10
C ALA A 753 18.13 -8.18 -5.06
N LEU A 754 18.53 -6.92 -5.29
CA LEU A 754 19.65 -6.57 -6.15
C LEU A 754 21.00 -7.12 -5.65
N ARG A 755 21.15 -7.36 -4.34
CA ARG A 755 22.35 -7.98 -3.75
C ARG A 755 22.63 -9.39 -4.31
N PHE A 756 21.61 -10.09 -4.78
CA PHE A 756 21.71 -11.45 -5.31
C PHE A 756 21.79 -11.51 -6.84
N LEU A 757 21.62 -10.37 -7.54
CA LEU A 757 21.46 -10.32 -9.00
C LEU A 757 22.63 -10.99 -9.75
N ASN A 758 23.87 -10.64 -9.38
CA ASN A 758 25.07 -11.20 -10.01
C ASN A 758 25.27 -12.69 -9.65
N GLU A 759 24.77 -13.14 -8.49
CA GLU A 759 24.79 -14.56 -8.09
C GLU A 759 23.73 -15.38 -8.86
N PHE A 760 22.61 -14.78 -9.27
CA PHE A 760 21.68 -15.40 -10.23
C PHE A 760 22.36 -15.63 -11.59
N SER A 761 22.91 -14.57 -12.19
CA SER A 761 23.61 -14.66 -13.49
C SER A 761 24.78 -15.64 -13.45
N GLY A 762 25.61 -15.60 -12.39
CA GLY A 762 26.73 -16.52 -12.18
C GLY A 762 26.31 -17.98 -12.00
N ARG A 763 25.06 -18.26 -11.62
CA ARG A 763 24.47 -19.61 -11.55
C ARG A 763 23.66 -19.98 -12.80
N GLY A 764 23.85 -19.27 -13.91
CA GLY A 764 23.20 -19.56 -15.20
C GLY A 764 21.69 -19.30 -15.21
N TRP A 765 21.21 -18.34 -14.42
CA TRP A 765 19.87 -17.77 -14.59
C TRP A 765 19.94 -16.59 -15.54
N VAL A 766 18.94 -16.42 -16.41
CA VAL A 766 18.73 -15.15 -17.12
C VAL A 766 18.04 -14.19 -16.16
N THR A 767 18.49 -12.94 -16.12
CA THR A 767 17.96 -11.90 -15.23
C THR A 767 17.26 -10.79 -16.02
N TYR A 768 16.06 -10.42 -15.59
CA TYR A 768 15.17 -9.53 -16.34
C TYR A 768 14.50 -8.49 -15.43
N TYR A 769 14.59 -7.21 -15.78
CA TYR A 769 13.90 -6.11 -15.08
C TYR A 769 12.65 -5.64 -15.85
N ASP A 770 11.47 -5.87 -15.27
CA ASP A 770 10.17 -5.41 -15.79
C ASP A 770 9.84 -4.01 -15.23
N VAL A 771 10.19 -2.96 -15.97
CA VAL A 771 9.98 -1.56 -15.59
C VAL A 771 8.52 -1.16 -15.82
N ARG A 772 7.73 -1.44 -14.79
CA ARG A 772 6.27 -1.42 -14.84
C ARG A 772 5.57 -0.17 -14.31
N ASP A 773 6.32 0.77 -13.73
CA ASP A 773 5.87 2.03 -13.13
C ASP A 773 7.06 3.02 -13.13
N ASP A 774 6.82 4.35 -13.18
CA ASP A 774 7.89 5.34 -12.91
C ASP A 774 8.05 5.55 -11.41
N TRP A 775 8.93 4.74 -10.80
CA TRP A 775 9.15 4.73 -9.36
C TRP A 775 9.69 6.06 -8.81
N GLU A 776 10.43 6.84 -9.61
CA GLU A 776 10.94 8.16 -9.21
C GLU A 776 9.79 9.18 -9.09
N GLU A 777 8.83 9.17 -10.04
CA GLU A 777 7.64 10.02 -9.98
C GLU A 777 6.64 9.52 -8.92
N PHE A 778 6.47 8.21 -8.74
CA PHE A 778 5.70 7.64 -7.61
C PHE A 778 6.31 7.98 -6.24
N SER A 779 7.63 8.13 -6.14
CA SER A 779 8.30 8.57 -4.91
C SER A 779 7.99 10.04 -4.61
N LYS A 780 8.01 10.92 -5.62
CA LYS A 780 7.67 12.36 -5.49
C LYS A 780 6.23 12.59 -5.00
N VAL A 781 5.25 11.79 -5.45
CA VAL A 781 3.87 11.85 -4.90
C VAL A 781 3.69 11.11 -3.56
N GLY A 782 4.77 10.52 -3.02
CA GLY A 782 4.84 9.91 -1.69
C GLY A 782 4.38 8.45 -1.60
N MET A 783 4.21 7.77 -2.74
CA MET A 783 3.72 6.39 -2.83
C MET A 783 4.84 5.33 -2.92
N ALA A 784 6.01 5.68 -3.47
CA ALA A 784 7.19 4.80 -3.55
C ALA A 784 8.37 5.32 -2.71
N ARG A 785 8.14 5.60 -1.41
CA ARG A 785 9.15 6.22 -0.52
C ARG A 785 10.44 5.41 -0.30
N TRP A 786 10.42 4.12 -0.66
CA TRP A 786 11.56 3.21 -0.61
C TRP A 786 12.47 3.32 -1.86
N TYR A 787 12.05 4.07 -2.88
CA TYR A 787 12.76 4.14 -4.15
C TYR A 787 14.13 4.82 -4.02
N ASP A 788 15.16 4.16 -4.55
CA ASP A 788 16.47 4.72 -4.78
C ASP A 788 16.84 4.62 -6.28
N ARG A 789 17.25 5.75 -6.86
CA ARG A 789 17.59 5.87 -8.29
C ARG A 789 18.92 5.17 -8.65
N ALA A 790 19.84 5.03 -7.70
CA ALA A 790 21.04 4.23 -7.89
C ALA A 790 20.70 2.73 -7.93
N CYS A 791 19.75 2.27 -7.10
CA CYS A 791 19.25 0.89 -7.17
C CYS A 791 18.55 0.59 -8.50
N GLU A 792 17.72 1.50 -9.02
CA GLU A 792 17.12 1.33 -10.35
C GLU A 792 18.15 1.34 -11.48
N ARG A 793 19.12 2.26 -11.44
CA ARG A 793 20.23 2.27 -12.39
C ARG A 793 21.03 0.97 -12.32
N TYR A 794 21.30 0.45 -11.11
CA TYR A 794 22.01 -0.81 -10.92
C TYR A 794 21.23 -1.98 -11.54
N ALA A 795 19.91 -2.05 -11.35
CA ALA A 795 19.06 -3.06 -11.98
C ALA A 795 19.17 -3.02 -13.52
N LEU A 796 19.03 -1.84 -14.12
CA LEU A 796 19.14 -1.66 -15.58
C LEU A 796 20.54 -1.95 -16.13
N SER A 797 21.58 -1.62 -15.38
CA SER A 797 22.96 -1.86 -15.80
C SER A 797 23.40 -3.32 -15.68
N ASN A 798 22.87 -4.09 -14.71
CA ASN A 798 23.36 -5.44 -14.40
C ASN A 798 22.41 -6.60 -14.79
N CYS A 799 21.10 -6.37 -15.01
CA CYS A 799 20.24 -7.41 -15.58
C CYS A 799 20.67 -7.74 -17.02
N ASP A 800 20.47 -8.99 -17.45
CA ASP A 800 20.70 -9.40 -18.85
C ASP A 800 19.74 -8.65 -19.78
N LEU A 801 18.48 -8.52 -19.37
CA LEU A 801 17.40 -7.86 -20.12
C LEU A 801 16.64 -6.83 -19.27
N ALA A 802 16.13 -5.78 -19.91
CA ALA A 802 15.14 -4.87 -19.32
C ALA A 802 14.05 -4.50 -20.35
N SER A 803 12.83 -4.26 -19.88
CA SER A 803 11.75 -3.70 -20.70
C SER A 803 10.89 -2.71 -19.92
N ALA A 804 10.31 -1.73 -20.59
CA ALA A 804 9.37 -0.77 -19.99
C ALA A 804 7.96 -0.88 -20.60
N VAL A 805 6.94 -0.54 -19.81
CA VAL A 805 5.51 -0.59 -20.24
C VAL A 805 5.10 0.52 -21.20
N SER A 806 5.89 1.58 -21.33
CA SER A 806 5.56 2.73 -22.18
C SER A 806 6.79 3.34 -22.85
N GLU A 807 6.61 3.94 -24.03
CA GLU A 807 7.70 4.57 -24.77
C GLU A 807 8.40 5.72 -24.01
N PRO A 808 7.71 6.59 -23.24
CA PRO A 808 8.38 7.59 -22.39
C PRO A 808 9.21 6.95 -21.27
N LEU A 809 8.70 5.88 -20.63
CA LEU A 809 9.43 5.16 -19.57
C LEU A 809 10.63 4.39 -20.15
N ARG A 810 10.49 3.81 -21.34
CA ARG A 810 11.57 3.16 -22.09
C ARG A 810 12.73 4.12 -22.32
N LYS A 811 12.45 5.29 -22.92
CA LYS A 811 13.45 6.36 -23.14
C LYS A 811 14.09 6.85 -21.84
N LYS A 812 13.32 6.98 -20.75
CA LYS A 812 13.85 7.34 -19.42
C LYS A 812 14.90 6.32 -18.94
N MET A 813 14.61 5.03 -19.07
CA MET A 813 15.49 3.97 -18.56
C MET A 813 16.71 3.71 -19.45
N GLU A 814 16.60 3.92 -20.76
CA GLU A 814 17.76 4.00 -21.66
C GLU A 814 18.68 5.16 -21.27
N ALA A 815 18.12 6.36 -21.06
CA ALA A 815 18.89 7.53 -20.62
C ALA A 815 19.47 7.41 -19.19
N LEU A 816 18.88 6.58 -18.32
CA LEU A 816 19.39 6.33 -16.96
C LEU A 816 20.57 5.35 -16.93
N SER A 817 20.62 4.41 -17.87
CA SER A 817 21.54 3.25 -17.83
C SER A 817 22.57 3.21 -18.96
N GLY A 818 22.29 3.85 -20.10
CA GLY A 818 23.08 3.71 -21.34
C GLY A 818 22.86 2.39 -22.08
N ARG A 819 22.00 1.50 -21.59
CA ARG A 819 21.66 0.21 -22.23
C ARG A 819 20.29 0.26 -22.91
N PRO A 820 20.08 -0.50 -24.01
CA PRO A 820 18.79 -0.56 -24.68
C PRO A 820 17.72 -1.22 -23.79
N VAL A 821 16.50 -0.70 -23.86
CA VAL A 821 15.34 -1.22 -23.09
C VAL A 821 14.22 -1.55 -24.07
N ARG A 822 13.66 -2.76 -23.99
CA ARG A 822 12.56 -3.21 -24.88
C ARG A 822 11.23 -2.55 -24.48
N LEU A 823 10.32 -2.36 -25.44
CA LEU A 823 8.94 -1.96 -25.14
C LEU A 823 8.11 -3.22 -24.87
N SER A 824 7.52 -3.34 -23.69
CA SER A 824 6.61 -4.44 -23.33
C SER A 824 5.35 -3.86 -22.68
N PRO A 825 4.37 -3.42 -23.48
CA PRO A 825 3.14 -2.84 -22.96
C PRO A 825 2.38 -3.82 -22.06
N ASN A 826 1.36 -3.33 -21.37
CA ASN A 826 0.36 -4.19 -20.76
C ASN A 826 -0.50 -4.87 -21.84
N ALA A 827 -1.52 -5.58 -21.38
CA ALA A 827 -2.29 -6.49 -22.22
C ALA A 827 -3.69 -6.76 -21.69
N TYR A 828 -4.52 -7.29 -22.58
CA TYR A 828 -5.82 -7.87 -22.30
C TYR A 828 -5.70 -9.25 -21.64
N ASP A 829 -6.69 -9.55 -20.81
CA ASP A 829 -6.87 -10.81 -20.10
C ASP A 829 -8.17 -11.45 -20.59
N PRO A 830 -8.12 -12.52 -21.42
CA PRO A 830 -9.31 -13.15 -21.98
C PRO A 830 -10.35 -13.57 -20.94
N ALA A 831 -9.94 -13.86 -19.69
CA ALA A 831 -10.85 -14.24 -18.61
C ALA A 831 -11.62 -13.06 -17.99
N PHE A 832 -11.32 -11.82 -18.35
CA PHE A 832 -12.03 -10.62 -17.87
C PHE A 832 -13.50 -10.61 -18.30
N LEU A 833 -13.79 -10.97 -19.56
CA LEU A 833 -15.15 -11.03 -20.10
C LEU A 833 -15.65 -12.48 -20.14
N LYS A 834 -16.11 -12.99 -18.99
CA LYS A 834 -16.67 -14.37 -18.88
C LYS A 834 -17.88 -14.65 -19.78
N SER A 835 -18.61 -13.62 -20.22
CA SER A 835 -19.78 -13.76 -21.10
C SER A 835 -20.02 -12.51 -21.97
N GLY A 836 -20.58 -12.73 -23.15
CA GLY A 836 -20.75 -11.71 -24.19
C GLY A 836 -19.60 -11.69 -25.21
N ILE A 837 -19.76 -10.91 -26.28
CA ILE A 837 -18.78 -10.85 -27.37
C ILE A 837 -17.77 -9.72 -27.08
N VAL A 838 -16.47 -10.04 -27.20
CA VAL A 838 -15.36 -9.10 -27.02
C VAL A 838 -15.44 -8.00 -28.09
N GLY A 839 -15.35 -6.74 -27.66
CA GLY A 839 -15.37 -5.56 -28.53
C GLY A 839 -16.75 -5.14 -29.04
N GLU A 840 -17.80 -5.94 -28.82
CA GLU A 840 -19.17 -5.50 -29.06
C GLU A 840 -19.67 -4.65 -27.89
N PRO A 841 -20.27 -3.48 -28.12
CA PRO A 841 -20.88 -2.68 -27.06
C PRO A 841 -22.07 -3.40 -26.43
N GLY A 842 -22.28 -3.24 -25.12
CA GLY A 842 -23.56 -3.60 -24.49
C GLY A 842 -24.68 -2.62 -24.82
N GLU A 843 -25.92 -3.00 -24.47
CA GLU A 843 -27.09 -2.11 -24.57
C GLU A 843 -26.85 -0.80 -23.79
N LYS A 844 -27.08 0.33 -24.46
CA LYS A 844 -26.85 1.66 -23.90
C LYS A 844 -28.19 2.28 -23.47
N PRO A 845 -28.29 2.88 -22.27
CA PRO A 845 -29.46 3.65 -21.90
C PRO A 845 -29.61 4.90 -22.79
N ALA A 846 -30.80 5.50 -22.79
CA ALA A 846 -31.04 6.79 -23.42
C ALA A 846 -30.20 7.90 -22.77
N GLU A 847 -30.05 7.84 -21.44
CA GLU A 847 -29.12 8.64 -20.63
C GLU A 847 -27.66 8.44 -21.09
N ILE A 848 -26.85 9.50 -21.03
CA ILE A 848 -25.41 9.41 -21.28
C ILE A 848 -24.72 9.07 -19.95
N VAL A 849 -24.27 7.83 -19.85
CA VAL A 849 -23.50 7.32 -18.70
C VAL A 849 -22.04 7.17 -19.07
N LEU A 850 -21.17 7.84 -18.33
CA LEU A 850 -19.71 7.72 -18.36
C LEU A 850 -19.24 6.94 -17.13
N GLY A 851 -18.04 6.35 -17.15
CA GLY A 851 -17.52 5.75 -15.93
C GLY A 851 -16.02 5.48 -15.86
N TYR A 852 -15.57 5.23 -14.64
CA TYR A 852 -14.20 4.84 -14.31
C TYR A 852 -14.22 3.70 -13.28
N PHE A 853 -13.38 2.68 -13.46
CA PHE A 853 -13.06 1.73 -12.41
C PHE A 853 -11.56 1.75 -12.08
N GLY A 854 -11.17 1.76 -10.80
CA GLY A 854 -9.75 1.75 -10.42
C GLY A 854 -9.38 2.18 -9.00
N HIS A 855 -8.28 2.93 -8.88
CA HIS A 855 -7.78 3.44 -7.60
C HIS A 855 -7.91 4.97 -7.59
N LEU A 856 -8.68 5.48 -6.65
CA LEU A 856 -9.27 6.82 -6.65
C LEU A 856 -8.49 7.85 -5.81
N THR A 857 -7.23 7.58 -5.48
CA THR A 857 -6.40 8.50 -4.67
C THR A 857 -6.19 9.85 -5.36
N ASP A 858 -6.30 10.91 -4.58
CA ASP A 858 -5.91 12.30 -4.90
C ASP A 858 -4.49 12.47 -5.45
N ARG A 859 -3.57 11.51 -5.17
CA ARG A 859 -2.18 11.55 -5.66
C ARG A 859 -2.01 11.44 -7.18
N TRP A 860 -3.02 10.94 -7.89
CA TRP A 860 -2.96 10.79 -9.35
C TRP A 860 -4.31 10.97 -10.06
N PHE A 861 -5.44 10.92 -9.34
CA PHE A 861 -6.78 11.00 -9.93
C PHE A 861 -7.29 12.44 -9.94
N ASP A 862 -7.61 12.97 -11.12
CA ASP A 862 -7.92 14.40 -11.31
C ASP A 862 -9.41 14.71 -11.04
N TYR A 863 -9.74 14.80 -9.76
CA TYR A 863 -11.06 15.26 -9.30
C TYR A 863 -11.45 16.63 -9.87
N PRO A 864 -10.57 17.66 -9.94
CA PRO A 864 -10.91 18.93 -10.58
C PRO A 864 -11.37 18.79 -12.04
N ALA A 865 -10.72 17.96 -12.85
CA ALA A 865 -11.13 17.67 -14.22
C ALA A 865 -12.50 16.98 -14.27
N LEU A 866 -12.71 15.96 -13.43
CA LEU A 866 -13.97 15.23 -13.34
C LEU A 866 -15.14 16.13 -12.91
N PHE A 867 -14.90 17.03 -11.97
CA PHE A 867 -15.90 18.02 -11.52
C PHE A 867 -16.14 19.11 -12.57
N SER A 868 -15.15 19.44 -13.40
CA SER A 868 -15.35 20.33 -14.54
C SER A 868 -16.26 19.69 -15.60
N LEU A 869 -16.04 18.41 -15.90
CA LEU A 869 -16.88 17.60 -16.79
C LEU A 869 -18.33 17.50 -16.26
N SER A 870 -18.50 17.18 -14.98
CA SER A 870 -19.81 17.07 -14.30
C SER A 870 -20.58 18.40 -14.29
N ARG A 871 -19.92 19.55 -14.09
CA ARG A 871 -20.55 20.88 -14.17
C ARG A 871 -20.88 21.31 -15.59
N ALA A 872 -20.04 20.97 -16.56
CA ALA A 872 -20.28 21.31 -17.97
C ALA A 872 -21.47 20.54 -18.55
N ARG A 873 -21.68 19.29 -18.11
CA ARG A 873 -22.74 18.39 -18.57
C ARG A 873 -23.51 17.79 -17.38
N PRO A 874 -24.40 18.56 -16.73
CA PRO A 874 -25.27 18.05 -15.67
C PRO A 874 -26.30 17.04 -16.19
N ASP A 875 -26.52 16.98 -17.52
CA ASP A 875 -27.30 15.98 -18.24
C ASP A 875 -26.63 14.61 -18.34
N TRP A 876 -25.35 14.50 -17.94
CA TRP A 876 -24.58 13.26 -17.98
C TRP A 876 -24.35 12.70 -16.59
N ARG A 877 -24.40 11.37 -16.49
CA ARG A 877 -24.11 10.62 -15.27
C ARG A 877 -22.72 10.03 -15.30
N ILE A 878 -22.01 10.11 -14.18
CA ILE A 878 -20.67 9.53 -14.00
C ILE A 878 -20.76 8.42 -12.94
N GLU A 879 -20.25 7.23 -13.26
CA GLU A 879 -20.13 6.11 -12.33
C GLU A 879 -18.67 5.84 -11.96
N LEU A 880 -18.33 5.98 -10.68
CA LEU A 880 -17.02 5.68 -10.12
C LEU A 880 -17.05 4.35 -9.35
N ILE A 881 -16.14 3.44 -9.69
CA ILE A 881 -15.98 2.14 -9.05
C ILE A 881 -14.54 2.00 -8.54
N GLY A 882 -14.35 1.38 -7.38
CA GLY A 882 -13.05 1.04 -6.84
C GLY A 882 -12.84 1.49 -5.39
N HIS A 883 -11.61 1.87 -5.06
CA HIS A 883 -11.20 2.18 -3.69
C HIS A 883 -10.21 3.35 -3.65
N GLY A 884 -10.02 3.94 -2.47
CA GLY A 884 -9.10 5.08 -2.27
C GLY A 884 -9.71 6.46 -2.53
N LEU A 885 -11.04 6.58 -2.63
CA LEU A 885 -11.75 7.87 -2.60
C LEU A 885 -11.45 8.56 -1.24
N PRO A 886 -10.84 9.76 -1.21
CA PRO A 886 -10.53 10.44 0.04
C PRO A 886 -11.78 10.99 0.72
N GLU A 887 -11.86 10.90 2.05
CA GLU A 887 -13.02 11.36 2.85
C GLU A 887 -13.32 12.86 2.72
N SER A 888 -12.31 13.65 2.34
CA SER A 888 -12.42 15.09 2.06
C SER A 888 -13.15 15.40 0.76
N VAL A 889 -13.26 14.45 -0.17
CA VAL A 889 -13.82 14.68 -1.51
C VAL A 889 -15.36 14.58 -1.46
N ARG A 890 -16.02 15.70 -1.75
CA ARG A 890 -17.47 15.75 -1.97
C ARG A 890 -17.76 15.59 -3.47
N LEU A 891 -18.54 14.57 -3.81
CA LEU A 891 -18.96 14.30 -5.19
C LEU A 891 -20.22 15.12 -5.54
N PRO A 892 -20.31 15.73 -6.74
CA PRO A 892 -21.54 16.31 -7.28
C PRO A 892 -22.64 15.26 -7.47
N GLU A 893 -23.90 15.70 -7.53
CA GLU A 893 -25.08 14.82 -7.57
C GLU A 893 -25.12 13.88 -8.79
N ASN A 894 -24.59 14.31 -9.94
CA ASN A 894 -24.47 13.47 -11.13
C ASN A 894 -23.25 12.51 -11.12
N ILE A 895 -22.44 12.49 -10.07
CA ILE A 895 -21.34 11.55 -9.87
C ILE A 895 -21.69 10.54 -8.76
N SER A 896 -21.93 9.30 -9.16
CA SER A 896 -22.22 8.19 -8.24
C SER A 896 -20.98 7.33 -7.97
N TYR A 897 -20.76 6.96 -6.71
CA TYR A 897 -19.67 6.06 -6.29
C TYR A 897 -20.24 4.73 -5.78
N ARG A 898 -19.69 3.62 -6.28
CA ARG A 898 -20.18 2.25 -6.02
C ARG A 898 -19.31 1.42 -5.08
N GLY A 899 -18.20 1.97 -4.57
CA GLY A 899 -17.23 1.22 -3.77
C GLY A 899 -16.46 0.18 -4.58
N PHE A 900 -15.82 -0.76 -3.88
CA PHE A 900 -15.00 -1.81 -4.50
C PHE A 900 -15.90 -2.96 -5.01
N LEU A 901 -15.74 -3.31 -6.28
CA LEU A 901 -16.45 -4.40 -6.95
C LEU A 901 -15.46 -5.32 -7.68
N SER A 902 -15.83 -6.58 -7.88
CA SER A 902 -15.10 -7.55 -8.70
C SER A 902 -15.26 -7.29 -10.21
N HIS A 903 -14.44 -7.91 -11.06
CA HIS A 903 -14.58 -7.82 -12.51
C HIS A 903 -15.95 -8.32 -13.01
N GLU A 904 -16.52 -9.36 -12.37
CA GLU A 904 -17.84 -9.90 -12.72
C GLU A 904 -18.98 -8.91 -12.45
N GLU A 905 -18.88 -8.12 -11.37
CA GLU A 905 -19.83 -7.05 -11.05
C GLU A 905 -19.60 -5.80 -11.91
N ILE A 906 -18.34 -5.50 -12.26
CA ILE A 906 -17.96 -4.36 -13.10
C ILE A 906 -18.47 -4.53 -14.53
N CYS A 907 -18.29 -5.70 -15.15
CA CYS A 907 -18.63 -5.95 -16.55
C CYS A 907 -20.08 -5.55 -16.93
N PRO A 908 -21.16 -6.04 -16.28
CA PRO A 908 -22.53 -5.67 -16.63
C PRO A 908 -22.85 -4.19 -16.33
N ILE A 909 -22.19 -3.58 -15.34
CA ILE A 909 -22.34 -2.15 -15.05
C ILE A 909 -21.72 -1.32 -16.19
N ALA A 910 -20.47 -1.62 -16.55
CA ALA A 910 -19.66 -0.88 -17.50
C ALA A 910 -20.09 -1.10 -18.97
N ARG A 911 -20.64 -2.26 -19.34
CA ARG A 911 -21.20 -2.49 -20.69
C ARG A 911 -22.28 -1.47 -21.08
N ARG A 912 -22.95 -0.83 -20.10
CA ARG A 912 -23.95 0.23 -20.29
C ARG A 912 -23.36 1.63 -20.53
N TRP A 913 -22.10 1.86 -20.16
CA TRP A 913 -21.43 3.16 -20.35
C TRP A 913 -21.26 3.47 -21.84
N ARG A 914 -21.23 4.75 -22.20
CA ARG A 914 -20.91 5.20 -23.56
C ARG A 914 -19.44 5.57 -23.75
N CYS A 915 -18.70 5.80 -22.66
CA CYS A 915 -17.28 6.13 -22.66
C CYS A 915 -16.63 5.67 -21.34
N GLY A 916 -15.46 5.06 -21.43
CA GLY A 916 -14.56 4.82 -20.31
C GLY A 916 -13.67 6.05 -20.07
N LEU A 917 -13.61 6.54 -18.85
CA LEU A 917 -12.76 7.68 -18.48
C LEU A 917 -11.41 7.19 -17.92
N ILE A 918 -10.34 7.95 -18.14
CA ILE A 918 -9.07 7.85 -17.39
C ILE A 918 -8.56 9.28 -17.06
N PRO A 919 -9.19 9.96 -16.08
CA PRO A 919 -8.86 11.34 -15.73
C PRO A 919 -7.70 11.36 -14.72
N PHE A 920 -6.46 11.22 -15.20
CA PHE A 920 -5.27 11.36 -14.36
C PHE A 920 -4.71 12.78 -14.41
N VAL A 921 -4.02 13.18 -13.34
CA VAL A 921 -3.34 14.47 -13.25
C VAL A 921 -2.23 14.53 -14.32
N PRO A 922 -2.22 15.54 -15.21
CA PRO A 922 -1.22 15.63 -16.27
C PRO A 922 0.21 15.73 -15.74
N GLY A 923 1.12 14.94 -16.30
CA GLY A 923 2.57 15.09 -16.12
C GLY A 923 3.32 13.78 -16.32
N LYS A 924 4.61 13.75 -15.97
CA LYS A 924 5.51 12.60 -16.18
C LYS A 924 4.93 11.26 -15.67
N LEU A 925 4.23 11.29 -14.53
CA LEU A 925 3.59 10.11 -13.96
C LEU A 925 2.43 9.58 -14.84
N SER A 926 1.63 10.43 -15.48
CA SER A 926 0.60 9.98 -16.42
C SER A 926 1.21 9.57 -17.77
N GLU A 927 2.22 10.32 -18.24
CA GLU A 927 2.91 10.07 -19.50
C GLU A 927 3.62 8.71 -19.55
N ALA A 928 4.15 8.25 -18.41
CA ALA A 928 4.82 6.97 -18.28
C ALA A 928 3.88 5.75 -18.15
N VAL A 929 2.56 5.94 -18.06
CA VAL A 929 1.61 4.85 -17.78
C VAL A 929 1.04 4.23 -19.05
N ASP A 930 0.95 2.90 -19.05
CA ASP A 930 0.05 2.12 -19.91
C ASP A 930 -1.09 1.52 -19.07
N PRO A 931 -2.33 2.05 -19.14
CA PRO A 931 -3.39 1.65 -18.24
C PRO A 931 -4.11 0.37 -18.70
N ILE A 932 -3.95 -0.75 -17.97
CA ILE A 932 -4.68 -2.03 -18.19
C ILE A 932 -6.19 -1.82 -18.48
N LYS A 933 -6.80 -0.82 -17.83
CA LYS A 933 -8.19 -0.40 -18.00
C LYS A 933 -8.59 -0.15 -19.45
N ILE A 934 -7.69 0.31 -20.33
CA ILE A 934 -8.03 0.60 -21.72
C ILE A 934 -8.30 -0.69 -22.51
N TYR A 935 -7.55 -1.76 -22.23
CA TYR A 935 -7.81 -3.09 -22.79
C TYR A 935 -9.14 -3.65 -22.28
N GLU A 936 -9.46 -3.40 -21.01
CA GLU A 936 -10.71 -3.82 -20.36
C GLU A 936 -11.92 -3.04 -20.88
N TYR A 937 -11.80 -1.72 -21.08
CA TYR A 937 -12.80 -0.87 -21.74
C TYR A 937 -13.04 -1.30 -23.19
N LEU A 938 -11.96 -1.54 -23.96
CA LEU A 938 -12.05 -2.03 -25.33
C LEU A 938 -12.76 -3.39 -25.39
N ALA A 939 -12.47 -4.33 -24.50
CA ALA A 939 -13.15 -5.63 -24.45
C ALA A 939 -14.69 -5.50 -24.23
N LEU A 940 -15.13 -4.44 -23.56
CA LEU A 940 -16.54 -4.10 -23.33
C LEU A 940 -17.18 -3.29 -24.49
N GLY A 941 -16.44 -3.04 -25.57
CA GLY A 941 -16.88 -2.22 -26.70
C GLY A 941 -17.00 -0.74 -26.36
N LEU A 942 -16.09 -0.20 -25.53
CA LEU A 942 -16.11 1.19 -25.07
C LEU A 942 -14.96 2.03 -25.66
N PRO A 943 -15.25 3.21 -26.24
CA PRO A 943 -14.25 4.24 -26.47
C PRO A 943 -13.75 4.84 -25.15
N THR A 944 -12.53 5.36 -25.15
CA THR A 944 -11.83 5.83 -23.95
C THR A 944 -11.41 7.30 -24.08
N ALA A 945 -11.76 8.13 -23.10
CA ALA A 945 -11.24 9.49 -22.94
C ALA A 945 -10.20 9.53 -21.82
N ALA A 946 -8.95 9.87 -22.15
CA ALA A 946 -7.81 9.85 -21.22
C ALA A 946 -7.01 11.16 -21.28
N VAL A 947 -6.31 11.49 -20.19
CA VAL A 947 -5.51 12.73 -20.06
C VAL A 947 -4.02 12.41 -20.22
N SER A 948 -3.34 13.06 -21.17
CA SER A 948 -1.89 12.98 -21.48
C SER A 948 -1.21 11.64 -21.20
N MET A 949 -1.41 10.67 -22.11
CA MET A 949 -0.79 9.34 -22.09
C MET A 949 -0.24 8.99 -23.49
N PRO A 950 1.00 9.38 -23.84
CA PRO A 950 1.55 9.19 -25.19
C PRO A 950 1.53 7.74 -25.68
N GLN A 951 1.67 6.77 -24.77
CA GLN A 951 1.69 5.34 -25.06
C GLN A 951 0.41 4.81 -25.72
N VAL A 952 -0.76 5.32 -25.31
CA VAL A 952 -2.06 4.85 -25.83
C VAL A 952 -2.57 5.68 -27.00
N ALA A 953 -1.80 6.67 -27.49
CA ALA A 953 -2.21 7.57 -28.57
C ALA A 953 -2.51 6.87 -29.91
N GLY A 954 -1.99 5.65 -30.11
CA GLY A 954 -2.27 4.81 -31.28
C GLY A 954 -3.32 3.72 -31.04
N TYR A 955 -3.89 3.59 -29.84
CA TYR A 955 -4.79 2.49 -29.52
C TYR A 955 -6.19 2.75 -30.11
N PRO A 956 -6.97 1.71 -30.46
CA PRO A 956 -8.32 1.91 -31.00
C PRO A 956 -9.18 2.75 -30.06
N TYR A 957 -9.95 3.69 -30.60
CA TYR A 957 -10.97 4.45 -29.86
C TYR A 957 -10.46 5.19 -28.60
N ALA A 958 -9.17 5.52 -28.56
CA ALA A 958 -8.50 6.22 -27.47
C ALA A 958 -8.31 7.71 -27.80
N HIS A 959 -9.08 8.59 -27.16
CA HIS A 959 -9.00 10.03 -27.37
C HIS A 959 -8.26 10.70 -26.21
N LEU A 960 -7.15 11.35 -26.55
CA LEU A 960 -6.35 12.09 -25.58
C LEU A 960 -6.81 13.54 -25.44
N ALA A 961 -6.89 13.98 -24.19
CA ALA A 961 -6.97 15.37 -23.76
C ALA A 961 -5.57 15.85 -23.32
N ARG A 962 -5.15 17.06 -23.71
CA ARG A 962 -3.83 17.61 -23.31
C ARG A 962 -3.84 18.11 -21.86
N GLY A 963 -5.02 18.43 -21.34
CA GLY A 963 -5.25 18.90 -19.98
C GLY A 963 -6.72 18.81 -19.59
N ARG A 964 -7.09 19.48 -18.49
CA ARG A 964 -8.44 19.41 -17.90
C ARG A 964 -9.54 19.95 -18.83
N GLU A 965 -9.22 21.00 -19.57
CA GLU A 965 -10.15 21.72 -20.47
C GLU A 965 -10.52 20.87 -21.69
N ASP A 966 -9.56 20.13 -22.26
CA ASP A 966 -9.76 19.23 -23.40
C ASP A 966 -10.61 17.98 -23.07
N LEU A 967 -10.81 17.64 -21.79
CA LEU A 967 -11.42 16.37 -21.38
C LEU A 967 -12.87 16.25 -21.88
N LEU A 968 -13.64 17.35 -21.87
CA LEU A 968 -14.99 17.38 -22.44
C LEU A 968 -14.97 17.04 -23.93
N ALA A 969 -14.10 17.69 -24.70
CA ALA A 969 -13.97 17.45 -26.14
C ALA A 969 -13.45 16.03 -26.47
N ALA A 970 -12.66 15.40 -25.58
CA ALA A 970 -12.29 14.00 -25.71
C ALA A 970 -13.49 13.06 -25.49
N VAL A 971 -14.33 13.33 -24.49
CA VAL A 971 -15.57 12.56 -24.25
C VAL A 971 -16.59 12.77 -25.37
N GLU A 972 -16.75 13.97 -25.89
CA GLU A 972 -17.70 14.23 -27.00
C GLU A 972 -17.29 13.51 -28.30
N ARG A 973 -15.98 13.27 -28.52
CA ARG A 973 -15.50 12.35 -29.56
C ARG A 973 -15.87 10.89 -29.26
N CYS A 974 -15.69 10.40 -28.02
CA CYS A 974 -16.16 9.06 -27.63
C CYS A 974 -17.66 8.86 -27.85
N LEU A 975 -18.48 9.90 -27.65
CA LEU A 975 -19.94 9.81 -27.81
C LEU A 975 -20.41 9.87 -29.28
N THR A 976 -19.52 10.19 -30.22
CA THR A 976 -19.84 10.38 -31.65
C THR A 976 -19.06 9.46 -32.60
N GLU A 977 -17.92 8.89 -32.20
CA GLU A 977 -17.18 7.92 -33.02
C GLU A 977 -17.92 6.56 -33.09
N LYS A 978 -17.98 5.99 -34.29
CA LYS A 978 -18.54 4.66 -34.53
C LYS A 978 -17.53 3.58 -34.16
N ILE A 979 -17.88 2.76 -33.17
CA ILE A 979 -17.06 1.62 -32.72
C ILE A 979 -17.18 0.45 -33.70
N GLU A 980 -16.05 -0.18 -34.02
CA GLU A 980 -15.97 -1.34 -34.92
C GLU A 980 -15.33 -2.51 -34.17
N GLY A 981 -16.17 -3.44 -33.70
CA GLY A 981 -15.74 -4.53 -32.81
C GLY A 981 -14.66 -5.44 -33.40
N GLU A 982 -14.55 -5.53 -34.72
CA GLU A 982 -13.49 -6.27 -35.41
C GLU A 982 -12.10 -5.64 -35.21
N ARG A 983 -11.99 -4.31 -35.37
CA ARG A 983 -10.74 -3.56 -35.11
C ARG A 983 -10.30 -3.71 -33.64
N ILE A 984 -11.26 -3.78 -32.73
CA ILE A 984 -11.01 -4.07 -31.32
C ILE A 984 -10.50 -5.50 -31.14
N ARG A 985 -11.20 -6.50 -31.69
CA ARG A 985 -10.83 -7.92 -31.56
C ARG A 985 -9.44 -8.21 -32.11
N ALA A 986 -9.07 -7.64 -33.26
CA ALA A 986 -7.71 -7.76 -33.80
C ALA A 986 -6.66 -7.26 -32.80
N PHE A 987 -6.77 -6.00 -32.35
CA PHE A 987 -5.85 -5.39 -31.39
C PHE A 987 -5.75 -6.18 -30.07
N LEU A 988 -6.88 -6.62 -29.49
CA LEU A 988 -6.88 -7.38 -28.23
C LEU A 988 -6.32 -8.80 -28.39
N THR A 989 -6.40 -9.41 -29.58
CA THR A 989 -5.83 -10.75 -29.85
C THR A 989 -4.30 -10.70 -29.95
N GLU A 990 -3.75 -9.63 -30.52
CA GLU A 990 -2.31 -9.37 -30.57
C GLU A 990 -1.74 -8.98 -29.19
N ASN A 991 -2.55 -8.35 -28.33
CA ASN A 991 -2.11 -7.78 -27.06
C ASN A 991 -2.72 -8.53 -25.86
N THR A 992 -2.40 -9.83 -25.70
CA THR A 992 -2.80 -10.65 -24.53
C THR A 992 -1.66 -10.93 -23.57
N TRP A 993 -1.97 -11.26 -22.30
CA TRP A 993 -0.94 -11.65 -21.32
C TRP A 993 -0.15 -12.90 -21.72
N ALA A 994 -0.76 -13.83 -22.46
CA ALA A 994 -0.06 -14.96 -23.07
C ALA A 994 1.02 -14.49 -24.05
N ARG A 995 0.69 -13.56 -24.97
CA ARG A 995 1.67 -12.96 -25.88
C ARG A 995 2.80 -12.24 -25.13
N ARG A 996 2.50 -11.52 -24.04
CA ARG A 996 3.57 -10.89 -23.21
C ARG A 996 4.47 -11.91 -22.53
N ALA A 997 3.93 -13.04 -22.08
CA ALA A 997 4.73 -14.12 -21.53
C ALA A 997 5.61 -14.78 -22.60
N GLU A 998 5.04 -15.12 -23.77
CA GLU A 998 5.78 -15.61 -24.95
C GLU A 998 6.93 -14.66 -25.33
N GLU A 999 6.64 -13.38 -25.58
CA GLU A 999 7.62 -12.33 -25.92
C GLU A 999 8.79 -12.28 -24.91
N ILE A 1000 8.49 -12.28 -23.61
CA ILE A 1000 9.50 -12.20 -22.55
C ILE A 1000 10.36 -13.47 -22.49
N LEU A 1001 9.78 -14.65 -22.68
CA LEU A 1001 10.53 -15.91 -22.71
C LEU A 1001 11.41 -16.05 -23.96
N ASP A 1002 10.92 -15.62 -25.11
CA ASP A 1002 11.67 -15.60 -26.36
C ASP A 1002 12.84 -14.63 -26.29
N TRP A 1003 12.63 -13.42 -25.75
CA TRP A 1003 13.73 -12.47 -25.52
C TRP A 1003 14.77 -13.06 -24.55
N ALA A 1004 14.34 -13.56 -23.40
CA ALA A 1004 15.22 -14.09 -22.36
C ALA A 1004 16.10 -15.25 -22.83
N PHE A 1005 15.57 -16.14 -23.68
CA PHE A 1005 16.29 -17.35 -24.11
C PHE A 1005 16.78 -17.32 -25.57
N SER A 1006 16.66 -16.17 -26.23
CA SER A 1006 17.21 -15.87 -27.55
C SER A 1006 18.71 -16.20 -27.67
N ALA A 1007 19.20 -16.32 -28.90
CA ALA A 1007 20.62 -16.55 -29.16
C ALA A 1007 21.50 -15.33 -28.82
N GLU A 1008 20.93 -14.12 -28.85
CA GLU A 1008 21.66 -12.84 -28.67
C GLU A 1008 22.16 -12.61 -27.23
N ILE A 1009 21.47 -13.14 -26.21
CA ILE A 1009 21.85 -12.99 -24.79
C ILE A 1009 22.95 -14.00 -24.40
N ARG A 1010 23.02 -15.16 -25.07
CA ARG A 1010 23.93 -16.26 -24.73
C ARG A 1010 25.45 -16.01 -24.87
N PRO A 1011 25.99 -15.06 -25.68
CA PRO A 1011 27.43 -14.88 -25.80
C PRO A 1011 28.10 -14.44 -24.50
N ALA A 1012 27.44 -13.59 -23.69
CA ALA A 1012 27.99 -13.03 -22.46
C ALA A 1012 28.26 -14.09 -21.38
N LEU A 1013 27.46 -15.16 -21.33
CA LEU A 1013 27.60 -16.25 -20.35
C LEU A 1013 28.74 -17.23 -20.68
N ARG A 1014 29.40 -17.12 -21.84
CA ARG A 1014 30.52 -18.01 -22.22
C ARG A 1014 31.91 -17.46 -21.88
N SER A 1015 32.08 -16.17 -21.65
CA SER A 1015 33.41 -15.56 -21.46
C SER A 1015 33.97 -15.65 -20.03
N LEU A 1016 33.20 -16.17 -19.06
CA LEU A 1016 33.58 -16.26 -17.65
C LEU A 1016 33.52 -17.69 -17.07
N ALA A 1017 33.30 -18.71 -17.91
CA ALA A 1017 33.09 -20.09 -17.49
C ALA A 1017 34.30 -21.00 -17.81
N ALA A 1018 35.23 -21.06 -16.85
CA ALA A 1018 36.37 -21.99 -16.71
C ALA A 1018 37.50 -21.94 -17.78
N PRO A 1019 38.78 -22.06 -17.35
CA PRO A 1019 39.87 -22.44 -18.24
C PRO A 1019 39.68 -23.87 -18.78
N PRO A 1020 40.18 -24.18 -20.00
CA PRO A 1020 40.06 -25.52 -20.59
C PRO A 1020 41.06 -26.50 -19.94
N GLY A 1021 40.72 -27.08 -18.78
CA GLY A 1021 41.70 -27.87 -18.02
C GLY A 1021 41.23 -28.86 -16.94
N VAL A 1022 39.94 -29.09 -16.73
CA VAL A 1022 39.45 -30.17 -15.83
C VAL A 1022 38.27 -30.90 -16.48
N ARG A 1023 38.32 -32.24 -16.48
CA ARG A 1023 37.25 -33.13 -16.97
C ARG A 1023 37.21 -34.41 -16.13
N ALA A 1024 35.99 -34.89 -15.90
CA ALA A 1024 35.62 -36.04 -15.06
C ALA A 1024 35.95 -35.82 -13.58
#